data_AF-A0A0G1Y2P1-F1
#
_entry.id   AF-A0A0G1Y2P1-F1
#
_cell.length_a   1.000
_cell.length_b   1.000
_cell.length_c   1.000
_cell.angle_alpha   90.00
_cell.angle_beta   90.00
_cell.angle_gamma   90.00
#
_symmetry.space_group_name_H-M   'P 1'
#
loop_
_entity.id
_entity.type
_entity.pdbx_description
1 polymer ?
#
loop_
_entity_poly.entity_id
_entity_poly.type
_entity_poly.pdbx_seq_one_letter_code
_entity_poly.pdbx_strand_id
1 'polypeptide(L)'
;YPGLSRYILSSANSGAVSIAINKEFLIWSGDTFRPGGSVTVHDLDVNGTFDFQGYALTVNGSWDTTGGTASGSTTVTFTSTGSETITSDGHRFHAVTFTGSNALWTLQDASVINGTFTVLAGTLAQGNATLTVAGNVRIASGAAFTKSSNSSLLTLSGSLTLEDESSNNLGYLQFGPAPETMALSGALRVDKITVGTGDTLVLTGHNLSVGTGGLFIHGLLNAANNGADDSVITVSGSWLATGTGDFIAGTSTVLFDGTSGSYSVAASGAFFNFIVNGTGATYTATGSLDINRNILFSAGTFTAPPGNMTVSGSWTMGSSATFNHGSGTVVLDGGDQTLSGSTTFHNLTKTLSGSGRTLTFPATALQSVSGALTLTGLNENNKLTIRSSISGVQARLILDNTSSTQNVQYVDVQDNDASDGTAVVCNDCVDSGNNINWFFVTPTIVGTLYSDEGVTPLASKTVAISYNGGAVTDSITTDAGGQFSLSGAQMTGGTVLTLFVQGESEDAVTVVLGSGGTMTGIHLYQNRVIVRSESGSAAVTNTALAIARTTTSAADDIPNILVSASSAGITVAANKELLVWSGSTFRPGGTVSTHDLDINGTLTHGQNTLGVSGSWDTDAIYGSFSGTGATTFTSTGSETIRSSGDSFGAVTFSHSAGSWTLQDAMDINGAFTLSGGTLTQGNNTLNVSGNVRIAAGSTFVKSRLKTRQERMSVSCRWEPVRIPSRFPVRLPQTGWSLVRGMSS
;
A
#
# COMPACT_ATOMS: atom_id res chain seq x y z
N TYR A 1 12.55 74.24 54.50
CA TYR A 1 13.84 73.67 54.06
C TYR A 1 13.78 73.32 52.57
N PRO A 2 14.12 74.24 51.64
CA PRO A 2 13.96 74.02 50.19
C PRO A 2 15.17 73.32 49.51
N GLY A 3 16.15 72.83 50.28
CA GLY A 3 17.44 72.35 49.74
C GLY A 3 17.65 70.84 49.67
N LEU A 4 16.78 70.02 50.29
CA LEU A 4 16.97 68.56 50.37
C LEU A 4 16.20 67.78 49.29
N SER A 5 15.11 68.32 48.73
CA SER A 5 14.33 67.64 47.68
C SER A 5 15.05 67.55 46.33
N ARG A 6 16.01 68.46 46.06
CA ARG A 6 16.84 68.46 44.85
C ARG A 6 17.84 67.29 44.76
N TYR A 7 18.01 66.49 45.83
CA TYR A 7 18.91 65.34 45.84
C TYR A 7 18.22 63.99 45.59
N ILE A 8 16.89 63.93 45.68
CA ILE A 8 16.11 62.68 45.50
C ILE A 8 15.27 62.74 44.21
N LEU A 9 14.68 63.89 43.88
CA LEU A 9 14.03 64.10 42.59
C LEU A 9 15.02 64.77 41.62
N SER A 10 15.31 64.11 40.50
CA SER A 10 16.12 64.69 39.41
C SER A 10 15.29 65.66 38.56
N SER A 11 13.99 65.41 38.37
CA SER A 11 13.02 66.37 37.86
C SER A 11 11.57 65.99 38.24
N ALA A 12 10.67 66.96 38.37
CA ALA A 12 9.25 66.70 38.59
C ALA A 12 8.39 67.86 38.08
N ASN A 13 7.37 67.55 37.28
CA ASN A 13 6.31 68.46 36.85
C ASN A 13 5.00 67.68 36.65
N SER A 14 3.91 68.34 36.23
CA SER A 14 2.60 67.69 36.06
C SER A 14 2.57 66.57 35.03
N GLY A 15 3.53 66.53 34.09
CA GLY A 15 3.61 65.54 33.01
C GLY A 15 4.79 64.58 33.11
N ALA A 16 5.67 64.68 34.11
CA ALA A 16 6.77 63.73 34.32
C ALA A 16 7.35 63.80 35.74
N VAL A 17 7.79 62.67 36.27
CA VAL A 17 8.61 62.56 37.47
C VAL A 17 9.84 61.69 37.20
N SER A 18 11.00 62.15 37.67
CA SER A 18 12.26 61.45 37.54
C SER A 18 12.97 61.44 38.90
N ILE A 19 13.29 60.25 39.37
CA ILE A 19 14.04 60.03 40.61
C ILE A 19 15.55 60.10 40.29
N ALA A 20 16.36 60.54 41.24
CA ALA A 20 17.81 60.62 41.05
C ALA A 20 18.45 59.22 41.01
N ILE A 21 19.61 59.11 40.35
CA ILE A 21 20.40 57.88 40.27
C ILE A 21 20.80 57.42 41.69
N ASN A 22 20.87 56.10 41.92
CA ASN A 22 21.16 55.48 43.22
C ASN A 22 20.15 55.88 44.33
N LYS A 23 18.89 56.15 43.95
CA LYS A 23 17.79 56.40 44.89
C LYS A 23 16.63 55.49 44.56
N GLU A 24 16.06 54.90 45.60
CA GLU A 24 14.88 54.06 45.52
C GLU A 24 13.61 54.89 45.50
N PHE A 25 12.67 54.51 44.64
CA PHE A 25 11.30 55.00 44.65
C PHE A 25 10.42 54.00 45.39
N LEU A 26 10.16 54.31 46.67
CA LEU A 26 9.31 53.50 47.53
C LEU A 26 7.87 54.01 47.55
N ILE A 27 6.92 53.14 47.24
CA ILE A 27 5.50 53.36 47.49
C ILE A 27 5.13 52.62 48.77
N TRP A 28 4.80 53.37 49.82
CA TRP A 28 4.57 52.84 51.15
C TRP A 28 3.29 52.01 51.23
N SER A 29 3.25 51.06 52.19
CA SER A 29 2.09 50.20 52.39
C SER A 29 0.83 50.96 52.76
N GLY A 30 -0.26 50.64 52.07
CA GLY A 30 -1.55 51.32 52.19
C GLY A 30 -1.71 52.58 51.31
N ASP A 31 -0.63 53.08 50.71
CA ASP A 31 -0.69 54.25 49.82
C ASP A 31 -0.86 53.85 48.35
N THR A 32 -1.45 54.75 47.56
CA THR A 32 -1.57 54.61 46.10
C THR A 32 -0.85 55.75 45.40
N PHE A 33 0.10 55.42 44.53
CA PHE A 33 0.72 56.39 43.62
C PHE A 33 0.16 56.24 42.20
N ARG A 34 -0.45 57.33 41.70
CA ARG A 34 -0.96 57.47 40.33
C ARG A 34 -0.33 58.70 39.68
N PRO A 35 0.67 58.54 38.79
CA PRO A 35 1.30 59.66 38.13
C PRO A 35 0.34 60.29 37.10
N GLY A 36 0.52 61.59 36.84
CA GLY A 36 -0.15 62.30 35.74
C GLY A 36 0.64 62.33 34.44
N GLY A 37 1.73 61.56 34.35
CA GLY A 37 2.72 61.63 33.29
C GLY A 37 3.80 60.55 33.41
N SER A 38 4.89 60.66 32.64
CA SER A 38 5.94 59.63 32.60
C SER A 38 6.70 59.51 33.92
N VAL A 39 7.17 58.30 34.23
CA VAL A 39 7.92 57.99 35.44
C VAL A 39 9.27 57.40 35.08
N THR A 40 10.35 58.00 35.60
CA THR A 40 11.71 57.45 35.51
C THR A 40 12.24 57.22 36.92
N VAL A 41 12.63 55.99 37.22
CA VAL A 41 13.16 55.60 38.53
C VAL A 41 14.53 54.94 38.38
N HIS A 42 15.34 54.98 39.44
CA HIS A 42 16.47 54.07 39.55
C HIS A 42 15.93 52.73 40.05
N ASP A 43 15.85 52.52 41.36
CA ASP A 43 15.20 51.34 41.94
C ASP A 43 13.73 51.62 42.23
N LEU A 44 12.88 50.60 42.07
CA LEU A 44 11.44 50.65 42.37
C LEU A 44 11.10 49.62 43.44
N ASP A 45 10.57 50.08 44.57
CA ASP A 45 9.99 49.23 45.63
C ASP A 45 8.53 49.61 45.83
N VAL A 46 7.63 48.65 45.60
CA VAL A 46 6.19 48.84 45.77
C VAL A 46 5.67 47.98 46.93
N ASN A 47 5.50 48.62 48.09
CA ASN A 47 4.82 48.06 49.25
C ASN A 47 3.33 48.46 49.33
N GLY A 48 2.89 49.41 48.50
CA GLY A 48 1.50 49.87 48.36
C GLY A 48 0.89 49.55 46.99
N THR A 49 0.22 50.53 46.37
CA THR A 49 -0.31 50.39 45.00
C THR A 49 0.35 51.38 44.05
N PHE A 50 1.01 50.88 43.00
CA PHE A 50 1.54 51.69 41.90
C PHE A 50 0.68 51.55 40.65
N ASP A 51 -0.07 52.59 40.29
CA ASP A 51 -0.91 52.58 39.08
C ASP A 51 -0.41 53.63 38.09
N PHE A 52 0.54 53.23 37.24
CA PHE A 52 1.14 54.11 36.22
C PHE A 52 0.29 54.27 34.95
N GLN A 53 -0.92 53.68 34.94
CA GLN A 53 -1.92 53.87 33.89
C GLN A 53 -1.34 53.65 32.47
N GLY A 54 -1.55 54.62 31.58
CA GLY A 54 -1.07 54.64 30.20
C GLY A 54 0.24 55.45 30.01
N TYR A 55 0.98 55.74 31.06
CA TYR A 55 2.19 56.56 30.98
C TYR A 55 3.46 55.73 30.86
N ALA A 56 4.49 56.27 30.20
CA ALA A 56 5.77 55.59 30.04
C ALA A 56 6.47 55.39 31.39
N LEU A 57 7.00 54.19 31.63
CA LEU A 57 7.77 53.84 32.84
C LEU A 57 9.17 53.37 32.46
N THR A 58 10.18 54.05 32.97
CA THR A 58 11.60 53.72 32.78
C THR A 58 12.22 53.36 34.12
N VAL A 59 12.88 52.20 34.20
CA VAL A 59 13.52 51.68 35.42
C VAL A 59 15.01 51.49 35.12
N ASN A 60 15.88 52.21 35.84
CA ASN A 60 17.33 52.12 35.66
C ASN A 60 17.99 51.13 36.63
N GLY A 61 17.30 50.68 37.66
CA GLY A 61 17.77 49.75 38.68
C GLY A 61 16.86 48.54 38.82
N SER A 62 16.67 48.07 40.04
CA SER A 62 15.89 46.88 40.37
C SER A 62 14.38 47.17 40.48
N TRP A 63 13.56 46.14 40.26
CA TRP A 63 12.10 46.16 40.43
C TRP A 63 11.69 45.19 41.53
N ASP A 64 10.99 45.67 42.54
CA ASP A 64 10.40 44.85 43.61
C ASP A 64 8.94 45.24 43.87
N THR A 65 8.04 44.26 43.77
CA THR A 65 6.62 44.41 44.11
C THR A 65 6.16 43.48 45.24
N THR A 66 7.08 42.87 46.01
CA THR A 66 6.79 41.85 47.05
C THR A 66 5.84 42.33 48.16
N GLY A 67 5.75 43.63 48.41
CA GLY A 67 4.87 44.17 49.45
C GLY A 67 3.55 44.72 48.96
N GLY A 68 3.29 44.75 47.64
CA GLY A 68 2.24 45.57 47.05
C GLY A 68 1.78 45.11 45.67
N THR A 69 1.17 46.04 44.93
CA THR A 69 0.64 45.77 43.59
C THR A 69 1.04 46.88 42.64
N ALA A 70 1.58 46.54 41.48
CA ALA A 70 1.73 47.48 40.36
C ALA A 70 0.68 47.23 39.27
N SER A 71 0.32 48.24 38.48
CA SER A 71 -0.54 48.11 37.31
C SER A 71 -0.28 49.22 36.29
N GLY A 72 -0.36 48.87 35.01
CA GLY A 72 -0.34 49.81 33.90
C GLY A 72 -0.44 49.11 32.56
N SER A 73 -0.67 49.88 31.50
CA SER A 73 -0.94 49.38 30.14
C SER A 73 0.12 49.79 29.12
N THR A 74 1.30 50.20 29.57
CA THR A 74 2.43 50.61 28.73
C THR A 74 3.60 49.64 28.82
N THR A 75 4.56 49.82 27.92
CA THR A 75 5.84 49.13 28.00
C THR A 75 6.67 49.66 29.15
N VAL A 76 7.14 48.77 30.02
CA VAL A 76 8.16 49.06 31.02
C VAL A 76 9.54 48.93 30.38
N THR A 77 10.34 50.00 30.44
CA THR A 77 11.68 50.02 29.83
C THR A 77 12.76 49.95 30.90
N PHE A 78 13.51 48.85 30.91
CA PHE A 78 14.66 48.64 31.78
C PHE A 78 15.94 49.13 31.11
N THR A 79 16.67 50.01 31.80
CA THR A 79 17.78 50.80 31.21
C THR A 79 19.08 50.71 32.00
N SER A 80 19.15 49.89 33.05
CA SER A 80 20.37 49.71 33.86
C SER A 80 21.56 49.37 32.98
N THR A 81 22.77 49.71 33.43
CA THR A 81 24.02 49.17 32.86
C THR A 81 24.75 48.26 33.84
N GLY A 82 24.14 48.00 35.01
CA GLY A 82 24.64 47.16 36.10
C GLY A 82 23.90 45.82 36.22
N SER A 83 24.06 45.17 37.36
CA SER A 83 23.34 43.94 37.70
C SER A 83 22.12 44.28 38.55
N GLU A 84 20.95 43.87 38.09
CA GLU A 84 19.66 44.19 38.69
C GLU A 84 18.81 42.94 38.91
N THR A 85 17.84 43.08 39.80
CA THR A 85 16.84 42.06 40.11
C THR A 85 15.44 42.53 39.76
N ILE A 86 14.59 41.59 39.35
CA ILE A 86 13.17 41.84 39.09
C ILE A 86 12.38 40.79 39.87
N THR A 87 11.68 41.24 40.90
CA THR A 87 10.75 40.46 41.71
C THR A 87 9.35 40.97 41.41
N SER A 88 8.59 40.22 40.60
CA SER A 88 7.28 40.63 40.14
C SER A 88 6.17 40.39 41.16
N ASP A 89 6.34 39.44 42.08
CA ASP A 89 5.35 39.00 43.07
C ASP A 89 3.92 38.86 42.49
N GLY A 90 3.83 38.24 41.31
CA GLY A 90 2.56 38.04 40.60
C GLY A 90 2.09 39.23 39.75
N HIS A 91 2.83 40.35 39.75
CA HIS A 91 2.64 41.43 38.79
C HIS A 91 2.76 40.92 37.36
N ARG A 92 1.84 41.36 36.49
CA ARG A 92 1.87 41.05 35.05
C ARG A 92 2.27 42.29 34.28
N PHE A 93 3.42 42.25 33.63
CA PHE A 93 3.86 43.33 32.76
C PHE A 93 2.99 43.36 31.49
N HIS A 94 2.56 44.54 31.06
CA HIS A 94 1.87 44.69 29.78
C HIS A 94 2.85 44.43 28.61
N ALA A 95 4.01 45.06 28.63
CA ALA A 95 5.13 44.78 27.72
C ALA A 95 6.43 45.20 28.43
N VAL A 96 7.56 44.62 28.03
CA VAL A 96 8.86 44.99 28.58
C VAL A 96 9.93 45.14 27.50
N THR A 97 10.79 46.13 27.68
CA THR A 97 11.96 46.35 26.82
C THR A 97 13.21 46.54 27.68
N PHE A 98 14.27 45.81 27.37
CA PHE A 98 15.60 45.97 28.00
C PHE A 98 16.56 46.65 27.02
N THR A 99 17.16 47.77 27.38
CA THR A 99 17.99 48.59 26.46
C THR A 99 19.39 48.88 26.95
N GLY A 100 19.72 48.46 28.16
CA GLY A 100 20.98 48.77 28.81
C GLY A 100 22.14 47.86 28.41
N SER A 101 23.17 48.42 27.77
CA SER A 101 24.36 47.66 27.39
C SER A 101 25.12 47.13 28.61
N ASN A 102 25.60 45.89 28.53
CA ASN A 102 26.35 45.17 29.59
C ASN A 102 25.59 44.88 30.89
N ALA A 103 24.30 45.22 30.95
CA ALA A 103 23.50 44.91 32.13
C ALA A 103 23.16 43.43 32.24
N LEU A 104 22.87 43.02 33.48
CA LEU A 104 22.31 41.72 33.81
C LEU A 104 21.03 41.93 34.63
N TRP A 105 19.87 41.60 34.07
CA TRP A 105 18.62 41.56 34.83
C TRP A 105 18.30 40.12 35.19
N THR A 106 18.05 39.84 36.47
CA THR A 106 17.70 38.49 36.93
C THR A 106 16.29 38.46 37.50
N LEU A 107 15.40 37.72 36.85
CA LEU A 107 14.07 37.44 37.40
C LEU A 107 14.20 36.56 38.65
N GLN A 108 13.56 36.97 39.75
CA GLN A 108 13.63 36.27 41.03
C GLN A 108 12.47 35.29 41.23
N ASP A 109 11.37 35.48 40.52
CA ASP A 109 10.13 34.74 40.67
C ASP A 109 9.44 34.44 39.32
N ALA A 110 8.29 33.75 39.39
CA ALA A 110 7.49 33.48 38.20
C ALA A 110 6.92 34.79 37.65
N SER A 111 7.34 35.15 36.44
CA SER A 111 7.03 36.43 35.81
C SER A 111 6.13 36.26 34.59
N VAL A 112 5.19 37.18 34.39
CA VAL A 112 4.26 37.18 33.25
C VAL A 112 4.37 38.49 32.48
N ILE A 113 4.52 38.39 31.16
CA ILE A 113 4.52 39.50 30.21
C ILE A 113 3.36 39.27 29.22
N ASN A 114 2.30 40.06 29.31
CA ASN A 114 1.09 39.89 28.50
C ASN A 114 1.25 40.31 27.03
N GLY A 115 2.29 41.06 26.70
CA GLY A 115 2.53 41.63 25.39
C GLY A 115 3.97 41.43 24.95
N THR A 116 4.52 42.41 24.22
CA THR A 116 5.86 42.29 23.62
C THR A 116 6.95 42.18 24.68
N PHE A 117 7.88 41.24 24.46
CA PHE A 117 9.11 41.06 25.23
C PHE A 117 10.31 41.33 24.31
N THR A 118 11.07 42.39 24.61
CA THR A 118 12.22 42.78 23.80
C THR A 118 13.48 42.94 24.65
N VAL A 119 14.58 42.29 24.25
CA VAL A 119 15.93 42.57 24.76
C VAL A 119 16.74 43.21 23.62
N LEU A 120 16.94 44.53 23.69
CA LEU A 120 17.71 45.29 22.70
C LEU A 120 19.21 45.30 23.00
N ALA A 121 19.59 45.26 24.28
CA ALA A 121 20.98 45.17 24.73
C ALA A 121 21.05 44.58 26.16
N GLY A 122 22.22 44.08 26.54
CA GLY A 122 22.45 43.46 27.84
C GLY A 122 21.95 42.00 27.90
N THR A 123 21.84 41.46 29.11
CA THR A 123 21.44 40.06 29.37
C THR A 123 20.22 40.01 30.26
N LEU A 124 19.15 39.34 29.84
CA LEU A 124 18.10 38.88 30.74
C LEU A 124 18.37 37.44 31.18
N ALA A 125 18.44 37.20 32.48
CA ALA A 125 18.46 35.86 33.07
C ALA A 125 17.06 35.51 33.60
N GLN A 126 16.50 34.40 33.11
CA GLN A 126 15.18 33.89 33.51
C GLN A 126 15.12 33.52 34.99
N GLY A 127 16.26 33.24 35.62
CA GLY A 127 16.29 32.70 36.98
C GLY A 127 15.76 31.26 37.02
N ASN A 128 15.13 30.88 38.14
CA ASN A 128 14.75 29.50 38.45
C ASN A 128 13.23 29.29 38.53
N ALA A 129 12.46 30.14 37.87
CA ALA A 129 11.01 30.09 37.81
C ALA A 129 10.49 30.21 36.37
N THR A 130 9.19 29.98 36.20
CA THR A 130 8.52 30.09 34.89
C THR A 130 8.48 31.54 34.42
N LEU A 131 8.84 31.77 33.16
CA LEU A 131 8.60 33.03 32.47
C LEU A 131 7.49 32.80 31.44
N THR A 132 6.41 33.56 31.50
CA THR A 132 5.31 33.49 30.53
C THR A 132 5.27 34.76 29.68
N VAL A 133 5.24 34.63 28.35
CA VAL A 133 5.16 35.75 27.41
C VAL A 133 4.02 35.53 26.42
N ALA A 134 3.13 36.51 26.25
CA ALA A 134 1.96 36.39 25.39
C ALA A 134 1.99 37.23 24.11
N GLY A 135 3.01 38.08 23.92
CA GLY A 135 3.25 38.82 22.68
C GLY A 135 4.60 38.51 22.03
N ASN A 136 4.92 39.24 20.95
CA ASN A 136 6.14 39.02 20.18
C ASN A 136 7.40 39.06 21.05
N VAL A 137 8.33 38.14 20.76
CA VAL A 137 9.61 38.00 21.45
C VAL A 137 10.71 38.43 20.50
N ARG A 138 11.58 39.34 20.94
CA ARG A 138 12.78 39.74 20.19
C ARG A 138 14.00 39.82 21.09
N ILE A 139 15.05 39.07 20.77
CA ILE A 139 16.38 39.24 21.33
C ILE A 139 17.27 39.77 20.21
N ALA A 140 17.63 41.04 20.30
CA ALA A 140 18.39 41.74 19.27
C ALA A 140 19.84 41.24 19.21
N SER A 141 20.50 41.53 18.08
CA SER A 141 21.92 41.24 17.90
C SER A 141 22.76 41.92 18.99
N GLY A 142 23.61 41.15 19.67
CA GLY A 142 24.45 41.64 20.77
C GLY A 142 23.75 41.69 22.14
N ALA A 143 22.46 41.34 22.21
CA ALA A 143 21.77 41.05 23.46
C ALA A 143 21.79 39.54 23.77
N ALA A 144 21.60 39.18 25.04
CA ALA A 144 21.63 37.80 25.49
C ALA A 144 20.42 37.42 26.35
N PHE A 145 20.07 36.14 26.30
CA PHE A 145 19.11 35.51 27.20
C PHE A 145 19.76 34.31 27.88
N THR A 146 19.75 34.30 29.21
CA THR A 146 20.22 33.18 30.02
C THR A 146 19.02 32.36 30.48
N LYS A 147 18.86 31.17 29.90
CA LYS A 147 17.84 30.18 30.29
C LYS A 147 17.94 29.78 31.76
N SER A 148 16.86 29.19 32.27
CA SER A 148 16.84 28.62 33.60
C SER A 148 17.83 27.46 33.80
N SER A 149 18.33 27.32 35.04
CA SER A 149 19.26 26.26 35.45
C SER A 149 18.57 24.97 35.94
N ASN A 150 17.28 25.04 36.29
CA ASN A 150 16.51 23.95 36.88
C ASN A 150 15.39 23.44 35.95
N SER A 151 15.50 23.68 34.64
CA SER A 151 14.50 23.30 33.63
C SER A 151 13.13 23.99 33.79
N SER A 152 13.06 25.14 34.47
CA SER A 152 11.83 25.95 34.49
C SER A 152 11.44 26.40 33.10
N LEU A 153 10.12 26.46 32.85
CA LEU A 153 9.57 26.71 31.53
C LEU A 153 9.67 28.18 31.13
N LEU A 154 10.06 28.41 29.88
CA LEU A 154 9.63 29.58 29.12
C LEU A 154 8.31 29.20 28.43
N THR A 155 7.21 29.77 28.86
CA THR A 155 5.89 29.55 28.26
C THR A 155 5.56 30.70 27.33
N LEU A 156 5.28 30.39 26.07
CA LEU A 156 4.80 31.35 25.10
C LEU A 156 3.29 31.18 24.98
N SER A 157 2.51 32.14 25.45
CA SER A 157 1.06 32.06 25.61
C SER A 157 0.33 33.05 24.70
N GLY A 158 0.28 32.74 23.41
CA GLY A 158 -0.38 33.57 22.41
C GLY A 158 0.27 33.40 21.05
N SER A 159 -0.47 33.74 19.99
CA SER A 159 0.09 33.74 18.64
C SER A 159 1.08 34.89 18.47
N LEU A 160 2.35 34.56 18.17
CA LEU A 160 3.45 35.51 18.22
C LEU A 160 4.54 35.22 17.18
N THR A 161 5.40 36.22 16.96
CA THR A 161 6.68 36.04 16.27
C THR A 161 7.83 35.94 17.27
N LEU A 162 8.72 34.96 17.08
CA LEU A 162 9.94 34.81 17.86
C LEU A 162 11.16 35.13 16.99
N GLU A 163 11.89 36.16 17.40
CA GLU A 163 13.11 36.64 16.77
C GLU A 163 14.27 36.52 17.77
N ASP A 164 15.27 35.69 17.45
CA ASP A 164 16.54 35.67 18.17
C ASP A 164 17.68 35.86 17.18
N GLU A 165 18.21 37.08 17.16
CA GLU A 165 19.31 37.49 16.30
C GLU A 165 20.68 37.07 16.86
N SER A 166 20.71 36.52 18.07
CA SER A 166 21.93 36.20 18.82
C SER A 166 22.10 34.70 19.09
N SER A 167 21.19 33.85 18.61
CA SER A 167 21.25 32.37 18.73
C SER A 167 21.41 31.86 20.17
N ASN A 168 20.73 32.52 21.09
CA ASN A 168 20.63 32.14 22.49
C ASN A 168 19.92 30.79 22.65
N ASN A 169 20.32 30.02 23.67
CA ASN A 169 19.55 28.85 24.07
C ASN A 169 18.47 29.29 25.06
N LEU A 170 17.19 29.17 24.67
CA LEU A 170 16.04 29.60 25.47
C LEU A 170 15.57 28.54 26.49
N GLY A 171 16.28 27.41 26.60
CA GLY A 171 16.00 26.37 27.59
C GLY A 171 14.77 25.54 27.26
N TYR A 172 13.85 25.40 28.22
CA TYR A 172 12.68 24.54 28.10
C TYR A 172 11.50 25.39 27.64
N LEU A 173 11.14 25.26 26.36
CA LEU A 173 10.10 26.05 25.72
C LEU A 173 8.79 25.26 25.62
N GLN A 174 7.66 25.90 25.94
CA GLN A 174 6.34 25.30 25.80
C GLN A 174 5.30 26.34 25.35
N PHE A 175 4.33 25.92 24.54
CA PHE A 175 3.16 26.73 24.21
C PHE A 175 2.19 26.83 25.39
N GLY A 176 1.42 27.91 25.44
CA GLY A 176 0.37 28.13 26.41
C GLY A 176 -0.89 27.32 26.10
N PRO A 177 -2.05 27.76 26.62
CA PRO A 177 -3.33 27.16 26.28
C PRO A 177 -3.69 27.31 24.80
N ALA A 178 -3.71 26.20 24.08
CA ALA A 178 -4.06 26.12 22.66
C ALA A 178 -5.44 26.73 22.29
N PRO A 179 -5.64 27.18 21.03
CA PRO A 179 -4.68 27.13 19.92
C PRO A 179 -3.78 28.36 19.84
N GLU A 180 -2.48 28.14 19.66
CA GLU A 180 -1.49 29.20 19.49
C GLU A 180 -0.59 28.95 18.27
N THR A 181 -0.17 30.02 17.58
CA THR A 181 0.77 29.94 16.47
C THR A 181 2.04 30.73 16.76
N MET A 182 3.18 30.05 16.77
CA MET A 182 4.51 30.66 16.86
C MET A 182 5.16 30.64 15.48
N ALA A 183 5.46 31.82 14.94
CA ALA A 183 6.26 31.96 13.73
C ALA A 183 7.68 32.38 14.08
N LEU A 184 8.68 31.67 13.56
CA LEU A 184 10.06 32.12 13.68
C LEU A 184 10.33 33.26 12.68
N SER A 185 11.17 34.21 13.09
CA SER A 185 11.81 35.20 12.20
C SER A 185 13.34 35.22 12.34
N GLY A 186 13.87 34.27 13.12
CA GLY A 186 15.29 33.97 13.31
C GLY A 186 15.46 32.53 13.76
N ALA A 187 16.71 32.06 13.90
CA ALA A 187 16.96 30.70 14.37
C ALA A 187 16.51 30.52 15.83
N LEU A 188 15.96 29.35 16.17
CA LEU A 188 15.57 29.02 17.53
C LEU A 188 16.46 27.90 18.08
N ARG A 189 17.05 28.13 19.27
CA ARG A 189 17.80 27.10 20.01
C ARG A 189 17.21 26.89 21.40
N VAL A 190 16.99 25.62 21.75
CA VAL A 190 16.32 25.20 23.00
C VAL A 190 16.93 23.90 23.52
N ASP A 191 16.79 23.64 24.82
CA ASP A 191 17.10 22.33 25.40
C ASP A 191 15.97 21.32 25.13
N LYS A 192 14.71 21.82 25.15
CA LYS A 192 13.48 21.08 24.90
C LYS A 192 12.43 22.03 24.33
N ILE A 193 11.61 21.55 23.41
CA ILE A 193 10.38 22.24 23.01
C ILE A 193 9.20 21.28 22.97
N THR A 194 8.03 21.76 23.40
CA THR A 194 6.76 21.02 23.31
C THR A 194 5.73 21.87 22.59
N VAL A 195 5.38 21.46 21.37
CA VAL A 195 4.25 21.99 20.59
C VAL A 195 2.99 21.26 21.04
N GLY A 196 2.10 21.94 21.77
CA GLY A 196 0.89 21.34 22.34
C GLY A 196 -0.14 20.97 21.29
N THR A 197 -1.13 20.15 21.66
CA THR A 197 -2.24 19.78 20.77
C THR A 197 -3.05 21.02 20.38
N GLY A 198 -3.18 21.25 19.06
CA GLY A 198 -3.85 22.43 18.51
C GLY A 198 -2.93 23.62 18.27
N ASP A 199 -1.68 23.57 18.75
CA ASP A 199 -0.68 24.62 18.51
C ASP A 199 0.06 24.40 17.19
N THR A 200 0.67 25.47 16.68
CA THR A 200 1.47 25.44 15.45
C THR A 200 2.81 26.16 15.65
N LEU A 201 3.91 25.46 15.35
CA LEU A 201 5.24 26.05 15.17
C LEU A 201 5.56 26.16 13.67
N VAL A 202 5.81 27.37 13.18
CA VAL A 202 6.17 27.64 11.78
C VAL A 202 7.62 28.11 11.71
N LEU A 203 8.45 27.39 10.95
CA LEU A 203 9.89 27.69 10.87
C LEU A 203 10.25 28.77 9.84
N THR A 204 9.41 29.00 8.84
CA THR A 204 9.56 30.05 7.80
C THR A 204 10.94 30.09 7.08
N GLY A 205 11.65 28.96 7.04
CA GLY A 205 13.00 28.85 6.46
C GLY A 205 14.14 29.01 7.48
N HIS A 206 13.83 29.28 8.75
CA HIS A 206 14.81 29.36 9.83
C HIS A 206 15.09 28.00 10.47
N ASN A 207 16.24 27.91 11.15
CA ASN A 207 16.71 26.68 11.78
C ASN A 207 16.12 26.51 13.18
N LEU A 208 15.86 25.26 13.55
CA LEU A 208 15.46 24.84 14.89
C LEU A 208 16.52 23.90 15.45
N SER A 209 17.13 24.23 16.59
CA SER A 209 18.09 23.39 17.30
C SER A 209 17.55 22.98 18.66
N VAL A 210 17.38 21.67 18.87
CA VAL A 210 16.80 21.10 20.09
C VAL A 210 17.80 20.17 20.75
N GLY A 211 18.09 20.44 22.02
CA GLY A 211 19.01 19.63 22.83
C GLY A 211 18.46 18.25 23.20
N THR A 212 19.14 17.61 24.17
CA THR A 212 18.82 16.26 24.63
C THR A 212 17.48 16.15 25.35
N GLY A 213 16.85 17.27 25.72
CA GLY A 213 15.51 17.32 26.29
C GLY A 213 14.41 16.96 25.29
N GLY A 214 14.69 16.98 23.98
CA GLY A 214 13.83 16.44 22.93
C GLY A 214 12.81 17.40 22.32
N LEU A 215 12.32 17.03 21.14
CA LEU A 215 11.31 17.73 20.35
C LEU A 215 9.98 16.97 20.45
N PHE A 216 9.01 17.55 21.14
CA PHE A 216 7.67 16.98 21.31
C PHE A 216 6.70 17.73 20.42
N ILE A 217 6.04 17.01 19.50
CA ILE A 217 5.11 17.57 18.52
C ILE A 217 3.75 16.88 18.77
N HIS A 218 2.90 17.54 19.55
CA HIS A 218 1.50 17.12 19.76
C HIS A 218 0.52 17.92 18.88
N GLY A 219 0.94 19.11 18.43
CA GLY A 219 0.28 19.93 17.41
C GLY A 219 1.04 19.91 16.08
N LEU A 220 1.06 21.01 15.35
CA LEU A 220 1.69 21.09 14.03
C LEU A 220 3.10 21.69 14.09
N LEU A 221 4.08 20.98 13.52
CA LEU A 221 5.37 21.56 13.12
C LEU A 221 5.38 21.76 11.61
N ASN A 222 5.40 23.02 11.17
CA ASN A 222 5.47 23.39 9.77
C ASN A 222 6.87 23.89 9.40
N ALA A 223 7.62 23.03 8.71
CA ALA A 223 8.92 23.34 8.11
C ALA A 223 8.83 23.57 6.60
N ALA A 224 7.62 23.66 6.03
CA ALA A 224 7.46 24.05 4.63
C ALA A 224 7.99 25.47 4.41
N ASN A 225 8.68 25.64 3.29
CA ASN A 225 9.30 26.90 2.94
C ASN A 225 8.24 27.99 2.70
N ASN A 226 8.29 29.06 3.51
CA ASN A 226 7.51 30.30 3.34
C ASN A 226 8.43 31.51 3.04
N GLY A 227 9.69 31.25 2.65
CA GLY A 227 10.78 32.20 2.41
C GLY A 227 11.75 31.74 1.30
N ALA A 228 13.04 32.07 1.40
CA ALA A 228 14.05 31.73 0.38
C ALA A 228 14.91 30.49 0.72
N ASP A 229 15.00 30.11 1.99
CA ASP A 229 15.92 29.08 2.49
C ASP A 229 15.15 27.85 3.04
N ASP A 230 15.80 26.68 2.98
CA ASP A 230 15.28 25.43 3.56
C ASP A 230 15.67 25.33 5.05
N SER A 231 14.68 25.11 5.93
CA SER A 231 14.94 24.91 7.36
C SER A 231 15.79 23.67 7.65
N VAL A 232 16.75 23.81 8.57
CA VAL A 232 17.44 22.69 9.22
C VAL A 232 16.93 22.53 10.64
N ILE A 233 16.45 21.32 10.96
CA ILE A 233 15.99 20.93 12.29
C ILE A 233 17.02 19.98 12.90
N THR A 234 17.80 20.45 13.86
CA THR A 234 18.80 19.66 14.58
C THR A 234 18.23 19.17 15.89
N VAL A 235 18.31 17.86 16.17
CA VAL A 235 17.75 17.23 17.37
C VAL A 235 18.78 16.31 18.03
N SER A 236 19.30 16.74 19.19
CA SER A 236 20.21 15.92 20.00
C SER A 236 19.50 14.93 20.91
N GLY A 237 18.17 15.07 21.08
CA GLY A 237 17.30 14.21 21.90
C GLY A 237 16.29 13.40 21.08
N SER A 238 15.16 13.03 21.70
CA SER A 238 14.09 12.30 21.00
C SER A 238 13.29 13.22 20.05
N TRP A 239 12.86 12.67 18.91
CA TRP A 239 11.84 13.26 18.04
C TRP A 239 10.53 12.52 18.30
N LEU A 240 9.55 13.22 18.87
CA LEU A 240 8.29 12.63 19.34
C LEU A 240 7.09 13.36 18.75
N ALA A 241 6.74 13.03 17.51
CA ALA A 241 5.48 13.42 16.91
C ALA A 241 4.40 12.39 17.28
N THR A 242 3.57 12.72 18.28
CA THR A 242 2.63 11.79 18.90
C THR A 242 1.24 12.42 19.05
N GLY A 243 0.18 11.61 18.94
CA GLY A 243 -1.21 12.07 19.03
C GLY A 243 -1.72 12.64 17.70
N THR A 244 -2.26 13.85 17.70
CA THR A 244 -2.62 14.64 16.50
C THR A 244 -1.43 15.42 15.92
N GLY A 245 -0.23 15.14 16.41
CA GLY A 245 0.95 15.92 16.04
C GLY A 245 1.28 15.68 14.58
N ASP A 246 1.37 16.73 13.77
CA ASP A 246 1.68 16.64 12.33
C ASP A 246 3.03 17.32 12.04
N PHE A 247 3.83 16.71 11.16
CA PHE A 247 5.04 17.32 10.64
C PHE A 247 4.91 17.57 9.14
N ILE A 248 4.96 18.83 8.73
CA ILE A 248 5.05 19.23 7.33
C ILE A 248 6.51 19.54 7.02
N ALA A 249 7.21 18.60 6.39
CA ALA A 249 8.64 18.71 6.14
C ALA A 249 9.00 19.77 5.08
N GLY A 250 8.16 20.00 4.07
CA GLY A 250 8.57 20.72 2.87
C GLY A 250 9.86 20.15 2.28
N THR A 251 10.87 20.99 2.14
CA THR A 251 12.22 20.66 1.63
C THR A 251 13.29 20.62 2.74
N SER A 252 12.87 20.60 4.02
CA SER A 252 13.76 20.70 5.18
C SER A 252 14.76 19.54 5.34
N THR A 253 15.76 19.76 6.18
CA THR A 253 16.68 18.72 6.65
C THR A 253 16.48 18.47 8.13
N VAL A 254 16.27 17.21 8.51
CA VAL A 254 16.28 16.79 9.91
C VAL A 254 17.60 16.08 10.22
N LEU A 255 18.33 16.63 11.18
CA LEU A 255 19.66 16.19 11.61
C LEU A 255 19.61 15.70 13.06
N PHE A 256 19.91 14.43 13.27
CA PHE A 256 20.07 13.82 14.58
C PHE A 256 21.56 13.81 14.98
N ASP A 257 21.93 14.61 15.99
CA ASP A 257 23.34 14.91 16.33
C ASP A 257 23.75 14.56 17.77
N GLY A 258 22.89 13.87 18.52
CA GLY A 258 23.16 13.46 19.90
C GLY A 258 24.45 12.63 20.01
N THR A 259 25.29 12.94 20.98
CA THR A 259 26.62 12.28 21.13
C THR A 259 26.63 11.17 22.18
N SER A 260 25.51 10.94 22.86
CA SER A 260 25.32 9.88 23.84
C SER A 260 23.83 9.66 24.10
N GLY A 261 23.47 8.51 24.67
CA GLY A 261 22.10 8.18 25.09
C GLY A 261 21.30 7.38 24.06
N SER A 262 20.07 7.07 24.42
CA SER A 262 19.11 6.34 23.58
C SER A 262 17.86 7.19 23.42
N TYR A 263 17.47 7.42 22.18
CA TYR A 263 16.39 8.31 21.81
C TYR A 263 15.41 7.62 20.86
N SER A 264 14.16 8.06 20.93
CA SER A 264 13.10 7.56 20.04
C SER A 264 12.85 8.52 18.90
N VAL A 265 12.50 7.96 17.74
CA VAL A 265 12.01 8.68 16.56
C VAL A 265 10.60 8.17 16.26
N ALA A 266 9.60 8.93 16.72
CA ALA A 266 8.20 8.72 16.38
C ALA A 266 7.77 9.79 15.38
N ALA A 267 7.54 9.39 14.12
CA ALA A 267 7.18 10.30 13.04
C ALA A 267 5.67 10.29 12.78
N SER A 268 5.13 11.41 12.31
CA SER A 268 3.72 11.57 11.91
C SER A 268 3.54 12.10 10.47
N GLY A 269 4.59 11.97 9.67
CA GLY A 269 4.67 12.41 8.28
C GLY A 269 6.02 12.01 7.70
N ALA A 270 6.25 12.35 6.43
CA ALA A 270 7.51 12.08 5.77
C ALA A 270 8.58 13.10 6.19
N PHE A 271 9.81 12.63 6.40
CA PHE A 271 10.99 13.48 6.36
C PHE A 271 11.35 13.80 4.92
N PHE A 272 12.03 14.92 4.67
CA PHE A 272 12.59 15.20 3.35
C PHE A 272 14.04 14.73 3.27
N ASN A 273 14.98 15.42 3.92
CA ASN A 273 16.33 14.87 4.17
C ASN A 273 16.43 14.37 5.62
N PHE A 274 16.95 13.15 5.81
CA PHE A 274 17.11 12.52 7.11
C PHE A 274 18.59 12.19 7.36
N ILE A 275 19.17 12.76 8.41
CA ILE A 275 20.60 12.63 8.72
C ILE A 275 20.80 12.15 10.15
N VAL A 276 21.66 11.15 10.36
CA VAL A 276 22.19 10.78 11.68
C VAL A 276 23.70 10.98 11.68
N ASN A 277 24.18 11.86 12.56
CA ASN A 277 25.58 12.30 12.62
C ASN A 277 26.15 12.33 14.04
N GLY A 278 25.43 11.78 15.02
CA GLY A 278 25.82 11.81 16.43
C GLY A 278 26.58 10.57 16.88
N THR A 279 27.91 10.60 16.90
CA THR A 279 28.72 9.48 17.43
C THR A 279 28.38 9.21 18.89
N GLY A 280 27.92 8.00 19.20
CA GLY A 280 27.65 7.54 20.58
C GLY A 280 26.18 7.53 20.99
N ALA A 281 25.28 8.18 20.25
CA ALA A 281 23.83 8.03 20.46
C ALA A 281 23.22 6.90 19.63
N THR A 282 22.11 6.37 20.14
CA THR A 282 21.23 5.45 19.41
C THR A 282 19.86 6.08 19.19
N TYR A 283 19.42 6.17 17.94
CA TYR A 283 18.08 6.61 17.56
C TYR A 283 17.26 5.40 17.09
N THR A 284 16.12 5.16 17.73
CA THR A 284 15.25 4.00 17.43
C THR A 284 13.91 4.48 16.89
N ALA A 285 13.57 4.07 15.67
CA ALA A 285 12.27 4.34 15.08
C ALA A 285 11.19 3.39 15.64
N THR A 286 10.06 3.93 16.08
CA THR A 286 9.00 3.15 16.79
C THR A 286 7.70 2.98 16.00
N GLY A 287 7.65 3.41 14.73
CA GLY A 287 6.48 3.34 13.86
C GLY A 287 6.87 3.32 12.38
N SER A 288 5.93 3.51 11.46
CA SER A 288 6.25 3.68 10.03
C SER A 288 7.12 4.93 9.84
N LEU A 289 8.13 4.83 8.97
CA LEU A 289 9.06 5.91 8.71
C LEU A 289 9.17 6.13 7.20
N ASP A 290 8.94 7.37 6.77
CA ASP A 290 8.94 7.75 5.37
C ASP A 290 9.93 8.90 5.11
N ILE A 291 10.73 8.77 4.05
CA ILE A 291 11.74 9.74 3.64
C ILE A 291 11.59 10.03 2.14
N ASN A 292 11.09 11.22 1.82
CA ASN A 292 10.82 11.67 0.45
C ASN A 292 12.08 12.02 -0.36
N ARG A 293 13.25 12.13 0.29
CA ARG A 293 14.53 12.41 -0.38
C ARG A 293 15.64 11.56 0.23
N ASN A 294 16.71 12.17 0.74
CA ASN A 294 17.95 11.46 1.01
C ASN A 294 18.07 11.02 2.47
N ILE A 295 18.70 9.85 2.66
CA ILE A 295 19.20 9.39 3.95
C ILE A 295 20.73 9.49 3.96
N LEU A 296 21.27 10.06 5.03
CA LEU A 296 22.69 10.01 5.35
C LEU A 296 22.90 9.52 6.79
N PHE A 297 23.50 8.35 6.93
CA PHE A 297 24.04 7.89 8.20
C PHE A 297 25.54 8.15 8.21
N SER A 298 25.98 9.31 8.71
CA SER A 298 27.41 9.66 8.75
C SER A 298 28.11 9.13 10.00
N ALA A 299 27.39 9.05 11.12
CA ALA A 299 27.87 8.50 12.39
C ALA A 299 26.69 8.04 13.28
N GLY A 300 27.00 7.50 14.46
CA GLY A 300 25.98 7.08 15.44
C GLY A 300 25.30 5.77 15.08
N THR A 301 24.29 5.39 15.87
CA THR A 301 23.48 4.19 15.63
C THR A 301 22.05 4.57 15.28
N PHE A 302 21.54 4.07 14.17
CA PHE A 302 20.13 4.13 13.83
C PHE A 302 19.52 2.72 13.82
N THR A 303 18.42 2.54 14.53
CA THR A 303 17.64 1.30 14.54
C THR A 303 16.33 1.51 13.77
N ALA A 304 16.19 0.78 12.67
CA ALA A 304 15.04 0.83 11.79
C ALA A 304 13.76 0.33 12.48
N PRO A 305 12.57 0.76 12.03
CA PRO A 305 11.33 0.29 12.60
C PRO A 305 11.08 -1.19 12.27
N PRO A 306 10.27 -1.92 13.06
CA PRO A 306 9.91 -3.31 12.77
C PRO A 306 8.97 -3.45 11.56
N GLY A 307 8.40 -2.34 11.04
CA GLY A 307 7.55 -2.30 9.86
C GLY A 307 8.29 -1.81 8.61
N ASN A 308 7.60 -1.06 7.75
CA ASN A 308 8.20 -0.50 6.53
C ASN A 308 8.90 0.83 6.83
N MET A 309 10.07 1.00 6.20
CA MET A 309 10.79 2.26 6.06
C MET A 309 10.88 2.60 4.56
N THR A 310 10.16 3.62 4.10
CA THR A 310 10.13 4.05 2.69
C THR A 310 11.16 5.15 2.44
N VAL A 311 11.85 5.06 1.31
CA VAL A 311 12.92 6.00 0.93
C VAL A 311 12.83 6.27 -0.57
N SER A 312 12.60 7.53 -0.94
CA SER A 312 12.48 7.94 -2.34
C SER A 312 13.77 8.48 -2.95
N GLY A 313 14.74 8.90 -2.15
CA GLY A 313 16.04 9.38 -2.63
C GLY A 313 17.18 8.40 -2.38
N SER A 314 18.40 8.93 -2.28
CA SER A 314 19.61 8.13 -2.12
C SER A 314 19.83 7.69 -0.68
N TRP A 315 20.44 6.51 -0.52
CA TRP A 315 20.85 5.95 0.77
C TRP A 315 22.37 6.02 0.89
N THR A 316 22.87 6.74 1.89
CA THR A 316 24.32 6.86 2.13
C THR A 316 24.67 6.35 3.52
N MET A 317 25.47 5.29 3.57
CA MET A 317 26.02 4.71 4.80
C MET A 317 27.50 5.09 4.94
N GLY A 318 27.80 5.91 5.95
CA GLY A 318 29.16 6.28 6.33
C GLY A 318 29.86 5.17 7.11
N SER A 319 31.19 5.10 7.03
CA SER A 319 31.99 4.05 7.67
C SER A 319 31.95 4.06 9.20
N SER A 320 31.56 5.19 9.81
CA SER A 320 31.44 5.35 11.26
C SER A 320 30.01 5.23 11.78
N ALA A 321 29.05 4.93 10.91
CA ALA A 321 27.66 4.73 11.29
C ALA A 321 27.34 3.24 11.52
N THR A 322 26.33 2.99 12.35
CA THR A 322 25.76 1.66 12.58
C THR A 322 24.28 1.69 12.23
N PHE A 323 23.84 0.76 11.38
CA PHE A 323 22.44 0.59 10.99
C PHE A 323 21.95 -0.76 11.50
N ASN A 324 21.04 -0.74 12.48
CA ASN A 324 20.37 -1.93 12.97
C ASN A 324 19.05 -2.09 12.20
N HIS A 325 19.02 -3.03 11.26
CA HIS A 325 17.88 -3.23 10.35
C HIS A 325 16.59 -3.74 11.02
N GLY A 326 16.68 -4.31 12.23
CA GLY A 326 15.53 -4.92 12.90
C GLY A 326 14.94 -6.08 12.09
N SER A 327 13.61 -6.22 12.10
CA SER A 327 12.87 -7.22 11.31
C SER A 327 12.02 -6.59 10.20
N GLY A 328 12.22 -5.30 9.92
CA GLY A 328 11.40 -4.52 9.00
C GLY A 328 11.81 -4.65 7.53
N THR A 329 11.13 -3.87 6.68
CA THR A 329 11.44 -3.79 5.24
C THR A 329 11.87 -2.38 4.88
N VAL A 330 13.03 -2.26 4.23
CA VAL A 330 13.41 -1.03 3.54
C VAL A 330 12.83 -1.07 2.13
N VAL A 331 11.96 -0.09 1.83
CA VAL A 331 11.29 0.05 0.53
C VAL A 331 11.88 1.26 -0.18
N LEU A 332 12.55 1.01 -1.30
CA LEU A 332 13.07 2.03 -2.19
C LEU A 332 11.97 2.39 -3.20
N ASP A 333 11.23 3.46 -2.96
CA ASP A 333 10.01 3.83 -3.72
C ASP A 333 10.22 5.00 -4.71
N GLY A 334 11.45 5.49 -4.79
CA GLY A 334 11.85 6.62 -5.62
C GLY A 334 11.91 6.34 -7.11
N GLY A 335 12.38 7.34 -7.86
CA GLY A 335 12.77 7.19 -9.25
C GLY A 335 14.08 6.40 -9.38
N ASP A 336 15.10 7.07 -9.92
CA ASP A 336 16.47 6.56 -9.87
C ASP A 336 17.00 6.70 -8.45
N GLN A 337 17.61 5.65 -7.93
CA GLN A 337 18.13 5.63 -6.56
C GLN A 337 19.53 5.04 -6.51
N THR A 338 20.34 5.58 -5.61
CA THR A 338 21.71 5.13 -5.40
C THR A 338 21.88 4.72 -3.96
N LEU A 339 22.41 3.52 -3.75
CA LEU A 339 22.92 3.05 -2.47
C LEU A 339 24.42 3.35 -2.41
N SER A 340 24.93 3.69 -1.22
CA SER A 340 26.35 3.97 -0.99
C SER A 340 26.78 3.49 0.39
N GLY A 341 28.04 3.09 0.51
CA GLY A 341 28.56 2.40 1.70
C GLY A 341 28.07 0.96 1.81
N SER A 342 28.55 0.21 2.80
CA SER A 342 28.09 -1.17 3.04
C SER A 342 26.91 -1.16 4.01
N THR A 343 25.82 -1.87 3.67
CA THR A 343 24.61 -1.94 4.51
C THR A 343 24.10 -3.38 4.58
N THR A 344 23.64 -3.80 5.75
CA THR A 344 22.87 -5.04 5.92
C THR A 344 21.41 -4.68 6.13
N PHE A 345 20.53 -5.20 5.28
CA PHE A 345 19.09 -5.04 5.36
C PHE A 345 18.46 -6.33 5.90
N HIS A 346 17.29 -6.20 6.54
CA HIS A 346 16.45 -7.36 6.77
C HIS A 346 15.75 -7.75 5.47
N ASN A 347 14.70 -7.02 5.11
CA ASN A 347 14.11 -7.10 3.77
C ASN A 347 14.47 -5.84 2.97
N LEU A 348 14.74 -6.02 1.67
CA LEU A 348 14.97 -4.92 0.73
C LEU A 348 14.03 -5.05 -0.46
N THR A 349 13.27 -3.99 -0.75
CA THR A 349 12.32 -3.95 -1.88
C THR A 349 12.60 -2.77 -2.78
N LYS A 350 12.70 -3.03 -4.09
CA LYS A 350 12.59 -2.04 -5.16
C LYS A 350 11.66 -2.58 -6.24
N THR A 351 10.49 -1.97 -6.37
CA THR A 351 9.53 -2.29 -7.42
C THR A 351 9.28 -1.05 -8.26
N LEU A 352 9.32 -1.19 -9.58
CA LEU A 352 8.97 -0.09 -10.46
C LEU A 352 7.49 0.28 -10.32
N SER A 353 7.22 1.58 -10.25
CA SER A 353 5.89 2.19 -10.38
C SER A 353 5.73 3.00 -11.68
N GLY A 354 6.79 3.06 -12.51
CA GLY A 354 6.85 3.78 -13.78
C GLY A 354 7.95 3.23 -14.71
N SER A 355 8.19 3.88 -15.85
CA SER A 355 9.11 3.37 -16.88
C SER A 355 10.60 3.63 -16.56
N GLY A 356 11.41 2.58 -16.73
CA GLY A 356 12.89 2.63 -16.84
C GLY A 356 13.59 3.41 -15.74
N ARG A 357 13.62 2.88 -14.51
CA ARG A 357 14.40 3.46 -13.39
C ARG A 357 15.66 2.63 -13.12
N THR A 358 16.68 3.29 -12.60
CA THR A 358 17.96 2.68 -12.22
C THR A 358 18.12 2.60 -10.71
N LEU A 359 18.46 1.41 -10.21
CA LEU A 359 19.01 1.22 -8.86
C LEU A 359 20.52 0.99 -8.98
N THR A 360 21.29 1.97 -8.49
CA THR A 360 22.75 1.93 -8.50
C THR A 360 23.27 1.40 -7.18
N PHE A 361 24.03 0.31 -7.23
CA PHE A 361 24.75 -0.23 -6.08
C PHE A 361 26.20 0.29 -6.05
N PRO A 362 26.80 0.48 -4.87
CA PRO A 362 28.18 0.94 -4.77
C PRO A 362 29.16 -0.17 -5.18
N ALA A 363 30.07 0.15 -6.09
CA ALA A 363 31.13 -0.77 -6.52
C ALA A 363 31.91 -1.27 -5.29
N THR A 364 32.18 -2.58 -5.22
CA THR A 364 32.93 -3.29 -4.15
C THR A 364 32.33 -3.28 -2.73
N ALA A 365 31.47 -2.31 -2.38
CA ALA A 365 30.83 -2.25 -1.06
C ALA A 365 29.68 -3.25 -0.95
N LEU A 366 29.53 -3.87 0.22
CA LEU A 366 28.62 -4.99 0.44
C LEU A 366 27.22 -4.50 0.79
N GLN A 367 26.23 -4.83 -0.04
CA GLN A 367 24.83 -4.87 0.36
C GLN A 367 24.46 -6.32 0.69
N SER A 368 24.02 -6.57 1.91
CA SER A 368 23.55 -7.88 2.34
C SER A 368 22.06 -7.81 2.71
N VAL A 369 21.29 -8.82 2.31
CA VAL A 369 19.86 -8.93 2.63
C VAL A 369 19.64 -10.25 3.37
N SER A 370 19.13 -10.17 4.60
CA SER A 370 18.99 -11.35 5.49
C SER A 370 17.64 -12.05 5.43
N GLY A 371 16.62 -11.33 4.99
CA GLY A 371 15.27 -11.81 4.73
C GLY A 371 14.95 -11.76 3.23
N ALA A 372 13.83 -11.14 2.89
CA ALA A 372 13.32 -11.08 1.53
C ALA A 372 14.02 -10.03 0.66
N LEU A 373 14.48 -10.43 -0.53
CA LEU A 373 14.86 -9.53 -1.61
C LEU A 373 13.74 -9.47 -2.66
N THR A 374 13.19 -8.28 -2.90
CA THR A 374 12.24 -8.04 -3.99
C THR A 374 12.79 -6.98 -4.92
N LEU A 375 13.12 -7.37 -6.16
CA LEU A 375 13.59 -6.46 -7.21
C LEU A 375 12.77 -6.72 -8.46
N THR A 376 11.81 -5.84 -8.76
CA THR A 376 10.86 -6.10 -9.86
C THR A 376 10.69 -4.91 -10.80
N GLY A 377 10.89 -5.17 -12.09
CA GLY A 377 10.38 -4.30 -13.15
C GLY A 377 8.85 -4.41 -13.29
N LEU A 378 8.28 -3.66 -14.24
CA LEU A 378 6.84 -3.75 -14.54
C LEU A 378 6.52 -4.85 -15.56
N ASN A 379 7.37 -4.99 -16.58
CA ASN A 379 7.24 -5.95 -17.69
C ASN A 379 8.51 -5.91 -18.55
N GLU A 380 8.54 -6.69 -19.62
CA GLU A 380 9.67 -6.79 -20.56
C GLU A 380 10.13 -5.45 -21.14
N ASN A 381 9.20 -4.54 -21.41
CA ASN A 381 9.50 -3.22 -21.98
C ASN A 381 9.90 -2.18 -20.92
N ASN A 382 9.72 -2.52 -19.64
CA ASN A 382 9.91 -1.63 -18.50
C ASN A 382 10.61 -2.41 -17.38
N LYS A 383 11.86 -2.80 -17.65
CA LYS A 383 12.71 -3.49 -16.68
C LYS A 383 13.31 -2.52 -15.65
N LEU A 384 13.52 -3.02 -14.44
CA LEU A 384 14.35 -2.34 -13.44
C LEU A 384 15.80 -2.48 -13.85
N THR A 385 16.52 -1.37 -13.94
CA THR A 385 17.94 -1.38 -14.31
C THR A 385 18.80 -1.44 -13.05
N ILE A 386 19.59 -2.49 -12.88
CA ILE A 386 20.58 -2.63 -11.80
C ILE A 386 21.97 -2.41 -12.37
N ARG A 387 22.71 -1.46 -11.78
CA ARG A 387 24.07 -1.10 -12.19
C ARG A 387 24.99 -0.95 -10.99
N SER A 388 26.27 -1.21 -11.21
CA SER A 388 27.33 -0.76 -10.32
C SER A 388 27.60 0.74 -10.49
N SER A 389 28.01 1.41 -9.42
CA SER A 389 28.42 2.82 -9.45
C SER A 389 29.68 3.08 -10.26
N ILE A 390 30.42 2.04 -10.62
CA ILE A 390 31.60 2.09 -11.50
C ILE A 390 31.46 0.98 -12.54
N SER A 391 31.32 1.36 -13.81
CA SER A 391 31.20 0.39 -14.91
C SER A 391 32.44 -0.51 -15.02
N GLY A 392 32.21 -1.81 -15.20
CA GLY A 392 33.25 -2.84 -15.26
C GLY A 392 33.78 -3.29 -13.89
N VAL A 393 33.33 -2.66 -12.79
CA VAL A 393 33.68 -3.07 -11.42
C VAL A 393 32.43 -3.56 -10.72
N GLN A 394 32.44 -4.80 -10.24
CA GLN A 394 31.26 -5.41 -9.67
C GLN A 394 30.84 -4.73 -8.35
N ALA A 395 29.54 -4.44 -8.23
CA ALA A 395 28.91 -4.20 -6.95
C ALA A 395 28.58 -5.52 -6.27
N ARG A 396 28.54 -5.55 -4.93
CA ARG A 396 28.26 -6.78 -4.17
C ARG A 396 26.87 -6.73 -3.56
N LEU A 397 25.95 -7.52 -4.10
CA LEU A 397 24.60 -7.73 -3.55
C LEU A 397 24.47 -9.21 -3.20
N ILE A 398 24.38 -9.52 -1.91
CA ILE A 398 24.27 -10.91 -1.45
C ILE A 398 22.94 -11.12 -0.71
N LEU A 399 22.38 -12.31 -0.89
CA LEU A 399 21.33 -12.84 -0.02
C LEU A 399 22.01 -13.73 1.00
N ASP A 400 21.94 -13.34 2.28
CA ASP A 400 22.51 -14.20 3.31
C ASP A 400 21.66 -15.48 3.47
N ASN A 401 22.30 -16.53 3.96
CA ASN A 401 21.73 -17.87 4.01
C ASN A 401 20.74 -18.09 5.17
N THR A 402 20.33 -17.05 5.89
CA THR A 402 19.63 -17.22 7.17
C THR A 402 18.11 -17.33 7.04
N SER A 403 17.51 -16.78 5.97
CA SER A 403 16.07 -16.99 5.66
C SER A 403 15.63 -16.49 4.26
N SER A 404 16.55 -16.38 3.30
CA SER A 404 16.33 -15.53 2.13
C SER A 404 15.31 -16.08 1.12
N THR A 405 14.14 -15.44 1.02
CA THR A 405 13.24 -15.55 -0.14
C THR A 405 13.59 -14.50 -1.17
N GLN A 406 13.51 -14.82 -2.46
CA GLN A 406 13.79 -13.86 -3.53
C GLN A 406 12.65 -13.78 -4.53
N ASN A 407 12.30 -12.55 -4.89
CA ASN A 407 11.41 -12.24 -6.01
C ASN A 407 12.12 -11.22 -6.90
N VAL A 408 12.90 -11.73 -7.85
CA VAL A 408 13.66 -10.93 -8.80
C VAL A 408 13.10 -11.20 -10.20
N GLN A 409 12.45 -10.20 -10.79
CA GLN A 409 11.76 -10.35 -12.08
C GLN A 409 11.79 -9.07 -12.93
N TYR A 410 11.89 -9.20 -14.26
CA TYR A 410 11.94 -8.05 -15.17
C TYR A 410 13.06 -7.08 -14.80
N VAL A 411 14.25 -7.61 -14.59
CA VAL A 411 15.44 -6.84 -14.20
C VAL A 411 16.50 -6.94 -15.29
N ASP A 412 17.13 -5.83 -15.62
CA ASP A 412 18.35 -5.79 -16.41
C ASP A 412 19.53 -5.54 -15.46
N VAL A 413 20.44 -6.51 -15.36
CA VAL A 413 21.56 -6.48 -14.40
C VAL A 413 22.89 -6.41 -15.14
N GLN A 414 23.78 -5.54 -14.67
CA GLN A 414 25.18 -5.46 -15.12
C GLN A 414 26.11 -5.21 -13.93
N ASP A 415 27.30 -5.80 -13.98
CA ASP A 415 28.39 -5.59 -13.00
C ASP A 415 27.96 -5.92 -11.55
N ASN A 416 27.40 -7.11 -11.30
CA ASN A 416 26.99 -7.52 -9.94
C ASN A 416 27.53 -8.89 -9.52
N ASP A 417 28.03 -9.00 -8.29
CA ASP A 417 28.54 -10.24 -7.70
C ASP A 417 27.73 -10.62 -6.45
N ALA A 418 27.13 -11.81 -6.50
CA ALA A 418 26.36 -12.41 -5.41
C ALA A 418 27.05 -13.63 -4.76
N SER A 419 28.34 -13.88 -5.03
CA SER A 419 29.02 -15.15 -4.70
C SER A 419 29.09 -15.52 -3.22
N ASP A 420 29.10 -14.55 -2.31
CA ASP A 420 29.19 -14.82 -0.86
C ASP A 420 27.83 -15.13 -0.20
N GLY A 421 26.76 -15.22 -1.01
CA GLY A 421 25.41 -15.54 -0.56
C GLY A 421 24.74 -16.64 -1.40
N THR A 422 23.44 -16.81 -1.17
CA THR A 422 22.60 -17.64 -2.04
C THR A 422 22.57 -17.04 -3.44
N ALA A 423 22.66 -17.90 -4.46
CA ALA A 423 22.48 -17.54 -5.85
C ALA A 423 21.23 -16.70 -6.10
N VAL A 424 21.36 -15.62 -6.88
CA VAL A 424 20.22 -14.81 -7.29
C VAL A 424 19.58 -15.42 -8.54
N VAL A 425 18.36 -15.90 -8.41
CA VAL A 425 17.53 -16.40 -9.51
C VAL A 425 16.68 -15.25 -10.03
N CYS A 426 17.00 -14.81 -11.24
CA CYS A 426 16.35 -13.70 -11.93
C CYS A 426 15.45 -14.27 -13.02
N ASN A 427 14.13 -14.22 -12.80
CA ASN A 427 13.16 -14.65 -13.79
C ASN A 427 12.93 -13.53 -14.77
N ASP A 428 12.82 -13.83 -16.05
CA ASP A 428 12.40 -12.83 -17.02
C ASP A 428 13.34 -11.60 -17.08
N CYS A 429 14.64 -11.85 -16.94
CA CYS A 429 15.68 -10.85 -16.77
C CYS A 429 16.63 -10.77 -17.97
N VAL A 430 17.36 -9.65 -18.06
CA VAL A 430 18.45 -9.46 -19.02
C VAL A 430 19.79 -9.51 -18.28
N ASP A 431 20.68 -10.37 -18.76
CA ASP A 431 22.09 -10.37 -18.37
C ASP A 431 22.87 -9.42 -19.29
N SER A 432 23.15 -8.21 -18.81
CA SER A 432 23.97 -7.22 -19.53
C SER A 432 25.47 -7.42 -19.29
N GLY A 433 25.87 -8.54 -18.67
CA GLY A 433 27.25 -8.98 -18.52
C GLY A 433 27.90 -8.65 -17.17
N ASN A 434 29.01 -9.34 -16.91
CA ASN A 434 29.82 -9.22 -15.69
C ASN A 434 29.05 -9.50 -14.38
N ASN A 435 28.08 -10.41 -14.45
CA ASN A 435 27.32 -10.86 -13.30
C ASN A 435 27.85 -12.23 -12.80
N ILE A 436 28.05 -12.39 -11.50
CA ILE A 436 28.52 -13.65 -10.89
C ILE A 436 27.52 -14.14 -9.84
N ASN A 437 27.24 -15.44 -9.84
CA ASN A 437 26.23 -16.09 -8.98
C ASN A 437 24.80 -15.59 -9.23
N TRP A 438 24.53 -15.17 -10.47
CA TRP A 438 23.21 -14.85 -11.00
C TRP A 438 22.77 -15.94 -11.98
N PHE A 439 21.53 -16.40 -11.84
CA PHE A 439 20.90 -17.38 -12.72
C PHE A 439 19.74 -16.70 -13.43
N PHE A 440 19.93 -16.43 -14.71
CA PHE A 440 18.90 -15.84 -15.57
C PHE A 440 18.04 -16.96 -16.13
N VAL A 441 16.79 -17.03 -15.66
CA VAL A 441 15.87 -18.11 -15.99
C VAL A 441 14.77 -17.56 -16.90
N THR A 442 14.63 -18.20 -18.06
CA THR A 442 13.42 -18.08 -18.88
C THR A 442 12.57 -19.32 -18.62
N PRO A 443 11.30 -19.20 -18.21
CA PRO A 443 10.40 -20.32 -18.05
C PRO A 443 10.35 -21.24 -19.28
N THR A 444 10.18 -22.55 -19.09
CA THR A 444 9.99 -23.51 -20.20
C THR A 444 8.63 -24.20 -20.11
N ILE A 445 8.09 -24.57 -21.27
CA ILE A 445 6.85 -25.34 -21.39
C ILE A 445 7.18 -26.70 -21.98
N VAL A 446 6.96 -27.75 -21.19
CA VAL A 446 7.31 -29.12 -21.54
C VAL A 446 6.06 -29.98 -21.66
N GLY A 447 6.00 -30.77 -22.73
CA GLY A 447 4.86 -31.62 -23.02
C GLY A 447 5.20 -32.79 -23.94
N THR A 448 4.16 -33.50 -24.35
CA THR A 448 4.24 -34.63 -25.28
C THR A 448 3.06 -34.56 -26.23
N LEU A 449 3.31 -34.77 -27.52
CA LEU A 449 2.29 -34.88 -28.55
C LEU A 449 1.90 -36.35 -28.72
N TYR A 450 0.60 -36.64 -28.71
CA TYR A 450 0.06 -37.98 -28.91
C TYR A 450 -0.96 -38.03 -30.04
N SER A 451 -1.07 -39.19 -30.70
CA SER A 451 -2.15 -39.47 -31.67
C SER A 451 -3.48 -39.82 -31.01
N ASP A 452 -3.44 -40.18 -29.73
CA ASP A 452 -4.58 -40.53 -28.89
C ASP A 452 -4.49 -39.81 -27.54
N GLU A 453 -5.32 -40.21 -26.58
CA GLU A 453 -5.36 -39.60 -25.25
C GLU A 453 -4.23 -40.13 -24.36
N GLY A 454 -3.02 -39.63 -24.61
CA GLY A 454 -1.86 -39.81 -23.73
C GLY A 454 -1.14 -41.16 -23.82
N VAL A 455 -1.43 -42.00 -24.82
CA VAL A 455 -0.86 -43.36 -24.92
C VAL A 455 0.20 -43.46 -26.03
N THR A 456 -0.14 -43.12 -27.27
CA THR A 456 0.72 -43.32 -28.44
C THR A 456 1.39 -42.01 -28.85
N PRO A 457 2.70 -41.83 -28.60
CA PRO A 457 3.37 -40.58 -28.92
C PRO A 457 3.59 -40.40 -30.42
N LEU A 458 3.55 -39.16 -30.88
CA LEU A 458 3.87 -38.78 -32.26
C LEU A 458 5.26 -38.16 -32.30
N ALA A 459 6.20 -38.88 -32.91
CA ALA A 459 7.56 -38.41 -33.14
C ALA A 459 7.67 -37.60 -34.44
N SER A 460 8.70 -36.76 -34.54
CA SER A 460 9.03 -36.00 -35.75
C SER A 460 7.90 -35.08 -36.25
N LYS A 461 7.16 -34.44 -35.35
CA LYS A 461 6.11 -33.46 -35.65
C LYS A 461 6.47 -32.10 -35.08
N THR A 462 6.11 -31.03 -35.78
CA THR A 462 6.39 -29.67 -35.31
C THR A 462 5.30 -29.19 -34.36
N VAL A 463 5.67 -28.80 -33.13
CA VAL A 463 4.78 -28.14 -32.16
C VAL A 463 5.22 -26.68 -32.03
N ALA A 464 4.25 -25.77 -32.08
CA ALA A 464 4.44 -24.35 -31.95
C ALA A 464 3.69 -23.80 -30.74
N ILE A 465 4.17 -22.68 -30.19
CA ILE A 465 3.50 -21.92 -29.14
C ILE A 465 3.32 -20.45 -29.53
N SER A 466 2.15 -19.91 -29.17
CA SER A 466 1.80 -18.50 -29.24
C SER A 466 1.30 -18.01 -27.89
N TYR A 467 1.59 -16.74 -27.60
CA TYR A 467 1.20 -16.03 -26.37
C TYR A 467 0.15 -14.98 -26.68
N ASN A 468 -0.95 -14.98 -25.92
CA ASN A 468 -2.04 -14.01 -25.99
C ASN A 468 -2.55 -13.74 -27.43
N GLY A 469 -2.59 -14.77 -28.27
CA GLY A 469 -3.12 -14.68 -29.62
C GLY A 469 -2.21 -13.98 -30.63
N GLY A 470 -0.92 -13.79 -30.29
CA GLY A 470 0.09 -13.20 -31.17
C GLY A 470 0.67 -14.18 -32.19
N ALA A 471 1.77 -13.77 -32.84
CA ALA A 471 2.52 -14.63 -33.75
C ALA A 471 3.15 -15.83 -33.01
N VAL A 472 3.47 -16.88 -33.78
CA VAL A 472 4.26 -18.01 -33.27
C VAL A 472 5.58 -17.49 -32.72
N THR A 473 5.85 -17.81 -31.47
CA THR A 473 7.00 -17.28 -30.73
C THR A 473 8.13 -18.29 -30.64
N ASP A 474 7.79 -19.57 -30.52
CA ASP A 474 8.75 -20.67 -30.55
C ASP A 474 8.11 -21.89 -31.20
N SER A 475 8.93 -22.73 -31.82
CA SER A 475 8.52 -24.01 -32.38
C SER A 475 9.66 -25.02 -32.33
N ILE A 476 9.29 -26.29 -32.15
CA ILE A 476 10.25 -27.39 -32.03
C ILE A 476 9.67 -28.68 -32.60
N THR A 477 10.53 -29.53 -33.15
CA THR A 477 10.15 -30.88 -33.59
C THR A 477 10.20 -31.84 -32.40
N THR A 478 9.15 -32.65 -32.23
CA THR A 478 9.05 -33.65 -31.18
C THR A 478 10.08 -34.78 -31.34
N ASP A 479 10.60 -35.29 -30.22
CA ASP A 479 11.56 -36.39 -30.21
C ASP A 479 10.92 -37.78 -30.47
N ALA A 480 11.71 -38.85 -30.34
CA ALA A 480 11.24 -40.23 -30.55
C ALA A 480 10.13 -40.67 -29.58
N GLY A 481 10.01 -40.04 -28.42
CA GLY A 481 8.95 -40.24 -27.44
C GLY A 481 7.83 -39.21 -27.56
N GLY A 482 7.80 -38.39 -28.62
CA GLY A 482 6.84 -37.32 -28.83
C GLY A 482 7.03 -36.10 -27.92
N GLN A 483 8.11 -36.04 -27.15
CA GLN A 483 8.36 -34.94 -26.20
C GLN A 483 8.83 -33.67 -26.92
N PHE A 484 8.45 -32.54 -26.34
CA PHE A 484 8.90 -31.22 -26.76
C PHE A 484 9.17 -30.33 -25.54
N SER A 485 10.09 -29.38 -25.70
CA SER A 485 10.38 -28.32 -24.72
C SER A 485 10.46 -27.01 -25.46
N LEU A 486 9.45 -26.17 -25.27
CA LEU A 486 9.36 -24.83 -25.85
C LEU A 486 9.83 -23.81 -24.81
N SER A 487 10.48 -22.75 -25.26
CA SER A 487 10.66 -21.56 -24.44
C SER A 487 9.28 -21.05 -24.05
N GLY A 488 9.04 -20.91 -22.75
CA GLY A 488 7.84 -20.27 -22.22
C GLY A 488 7.80 -18.77 -22.49
N ALA A 489 8.85 -18.19 -23.08
CA ALA A 489 9.02 -16.74 -23.13
C ALA A 489 8.74 -16.12 -21.74
N GLN A 490 8.43 -14.82 -21.69
CA GLN A 490 8.05 -14.17 -20.44
C GLN A 490 6.55 -14.35 -20.23
N MET A 491 6.13 -14.96 -19.13
CA MET A 491 4.72 -15.21 -18.83
C MET A 491 4.34 -14.65 -17.47
N THR A 492 3.13 -14.11 -17.37
CA THR A 492 2.47 -13.85 -16.08
C THR A 492 1.42 -14.92 -15.80
N GLY A 493 1.04 -15.06 -14.52
CA GLY A 493 -0.14 -15.85 -14.16
C GLY A 493 -1.38 -15.36 -14.90
N GLY A 494 -2.00 -16.23 -15.70
CA GLY A 494 -3.16 -15.91 -16.54
C GLY A 494 -2.85 -15.57 -18.00
N THR A 495 -1.58 -15.61 -18.42
CA THR A 495 -1.22 -15.54 -19.85
C THR A 495 -1.92 -16.65 -20.63
N VAL A 496 -2.55 -16.33 -21.76
CA VAL A 496 -3.18 -17.36 -22.63
C VAL A 496 -2.12 -17.96 -23.54
N LEU A 497 -1.82 -19.24 -23.34
CA LEU A 497 -0.91 -20.01 -24.18
C LEU A 497 -1.71 -20.82 -25.18
N THR A 498 -1.29 -20.78 -26.43
CA THR A 498 -1.85 -21.62 -27.49
C THR A 498 -0.74 -22.48 -28.04
N LEU A 499 -0.75 -23.76 -27.64
CA LEU A 499 0.13 -24.77 -28.20
C LEU A 499 -0.62 -25.51 -29.30
N PHE A 500 0.04 -25.75 -30.43
CA PHE A 500 -0.59 -26.45 -31.54
C PHE A 500 0.44 -27.14 -32.43
N VAL A 501 -0.01 -28.17 -33.15
CA VAL A 501 0.82 -28.82 -34.19
C VAL A 501 0.83 -27.91 -35.41
N GLN A 502 2.02 -27.62 -35.96
CA GLN A 502 2.19 -26.60 -36.99
C GLN A 502 2.67 -27.20 -38.32
N GLY A 503 1.88 -27.00 -39.39
CA GLY A 503 2.30 -27.32 -40.75
C GLY A 503 2.46 -28.82 -41.02
N GLU A 504 1.86 -29.66 -40.17
CA GLU A 504 1.84 -31.12 -40.32
C GLU A 504 0.47 -31.58 -40.85
N SER A 505 0.32 -32.87 -41.14
CA SER A 505 -0.98 -33.46 -41.49
C SER A 505 -1.92 -33.64 -40.28
N GLU A 506 -1.35 -33.64 -39.09
CA GLU A 506 -2.04 -33.83 -37.82
C GLU A 506 -2.36 -32.46 -37.21
N ASP A 507 -3.61 -32.25 -36.81
CA ASP A 507 -3.99 -31.07 -36.04
C ASP A 507 -4.13 -31.43 -34.56
N ALA A 508 -3.63 -30.57 -33.67
CA ALA A 508 -3.94 -30.59 -32.23
C ALA A 508 -3.83 -29.17 -31.67
N VAL A 509 -4.68 -28.81 -30.71
CA VAL A 509 -4.64 -27.50 -30.04
C VAL A 509 -4.77 -27.69 -28.52
N THR A 510 -3.96 -26.98 -27.75
CA THR A 510 -4.08 -26.90 -26.29
C THR A 510 -4.00 -25.45 -25.85
N VAL A 511 -5.05 -24.98 -25.19
CA VAL A 511 -5.17 -23.62 -24.68
C VAL A 511 -5.00 -23.65 -23.17
N VAL A 512 -3.96 -22.99 -22.68
CA VAL A 512 -3.58 -22.99 -21.26
C VAL A 512 -3.65 -21.57 -20.69
N LEU A 513 -4.28 -21.39 -19.54
CA LEU A 513 -4.01 -20.23 -18.69
C LEU A 513 -2.73 -20.49 -17.90
N GLY A 514 -1.63 -19.86 -18.31
CA GLY A 514 -0.30 -20.14 -17.78
C GLY A 514 -0.11 -19.75 -16.31
N SER A 515 0.78 -20.47 -15.61
CA SER A 515 1.13 -20.21 -14.21
C SER A 515 1.98 -18.94 -14.01
N GLY A 516 2.66 -18.49 -15.07
CA GLY A 516 3.70 -17.46 -14.99
C GLY A 516 5.11 -18.01 -14.71
N GLY A 517 5.26 -19.33 -14.65
CA GLY A 517 6.56 -20.01 -14.49
C GLY A 517 6.69 -21.22 -15.41
N THR A 518 7.70 -22.05 -15.17
CA THR A 518 7.93 -23.29 -15.90
C THR A 518 6.74 -24.25 -15.70
N MET A 519 6.28 -24.89 -16.77
CA MET A 519 5.17 -25.85 -16.72
C MET A 519 5.55 -27.15 -17.42
N THR A 520 5.16 -28.27 -16.82
CA THR A 520 5.43 -29.62 -17.34
C THR A 520 4.15 -30.40 -17.55
N GLY A 521 4.19 -31.36 -18.48
CA GLY A 521 3.04 -32.19 -18.80
C GLY A 521 1.97 -31.45 -19.59
N ILE A 522 2.30 -30.36 -20.29
CA ILE A 522 1.38 -29.63 -21.18
C ILE A 522 1.24 -30.43 -22.49
N HIS A 523 0.41 -31.47 -22.48
CA HIS A 523 0.28 -32.40 -23.59
C HIS A 523 -0.63 -31.86 -24.71
N LEU A 524 -0.38 -32.32 -25.94
CA LEU A 524 -1.28 -32.13 -27.08
C LEU A 524 -1.78 -33.49 -27.54
N TYR A 525 -3.06 -33.58 -27.86
CA TYR A 525 -3.68 -34.78 -28.41
C TYR A 525 -4.25 -34.49 -29.78
N GLN A 526 -3.89 -35.31 -30.77
CA GLN A 526 -4.37 -35.18 -32.13
C GLN A 526 -5.91 -35.15 -32.16
N ASN A 527 -6.45 -34.30 -33.02
CA ASN A 527 -7.87 -34.05 -33.24
C ASN A 527 -8.61 -33.45 -32.04
N ARG A 528 -7.91 -32.83 -31.08
CA ARG A 528 -8.53 -32.23 -29.89
C ARG A 528 -8.18 -30.75 -29.72
N VAL A 529 -9.13 -29.99 -29.18
CA VAL A 529 -8.87 -28.74 -28.48
C VAL A 529 -8.98 -28.98 -26.98
N ILE A 530 -7.86 -28.82 -26.28
CA ILE A 530 -7.78 -29.02 -24.83
C ILE A 530 -7.88 -27.65 -24.16
N VAL A 531 -8.73 -27.53 -23.15
CA VAL A 531 -8.78 -26.36 -22.26
C VAL A 531 -8.19 -26.70 -20.90
N ARG A 532 -7.19 -25.92 -20.48
CA ARG A 532 -6.42 -26.17 -19.26
C ARG A 532 -6.09 -24.88 -18.52
N SER A 533 -5.99 -24.97 -17.20
CA SER A 533 -5.55 -23.86 -16.35
C SER A 533 -4.43 -24.30 -15.42
N GLU A 534 -3.33 -23.58 -15.45
CA GLU A 534 -2.18 -23.70 -14.55
C GLU A 534 -2.04 -22.45 -13.67
N SER A 535 -2.94 -21.47 -13.82
CA SER A 535 -2.96 -20.22 -13.05
C SER A 535 -3.75 -20.35 -11.73
N GLY A 536 -3.66 -21.50 -11.06
CA GLY A 536 -4.46 -21.83 -9.88
C GLY A 536 -5.91 -22.18 -10.20
N SER A 537 -6.87 -21.63 -9.44
CA SER A 537 -8.31 -21.95 -9.59
C SER A 537 -9.04 -21.12 -10.66
N ALA A 538 -8.32 -20.40 -11.52
CA ALA A 538 -8.94 -19.58 -12.56
C ALA A 538 -9.55 -20.49 -13.65
N ALA A 539 -10.80 -20.20 -14.04
CA ALA A 539 -11.47 -20.95 -15.08
C ALA A 539 -11.08 -20.45 -16.48
N VAL A 540 -10.89 -21.38 -17.42
CA VAL A 540 -10.78 -21.08 -18.85
C VAL A 540 -12.16 -20.63 -19.35
N THR A 541 -12.22 -19.64 -20.24
CA THR A 541 -13.48 -19.10 -20.78
C THR A 541 -13.43 -19.04 -22.31
N ASN A 542 -14.57 -18.78 -22.97
CA ASN A 542 -14.56 -18.57 -24.43
C ASN A 542 -13.66 -17.40 -24.85
N THR A 543 -13.43 -16.41 -23.98
CA THR A 543 -12.50 -15.31 -24.24
C THR A 543 -11.07 -15.81 -24.40
N ALA A 544 -10.63 -16.77 -23.58
CA ALA A 544 -9.30 -17.38 -23.73
C ALA A 544 -9.16 -18.15 -25.06
N LEU A 545 -10.20 -18.90 -25.43
CA LEU A 545 -10.25 -19.58 -26.74
C LEU A 545 -10.33 -18.58 -27.91
N ALA A 546 -11.01 -17.45 -27.74
CA ALA A 546 -11.08 -16.39 -28.74
C ALA A 546 -9.70 -15.77 -28.97
N ILE A 547 -8.93 -15.56 -27.89
CA ILE A 547 -7.53 -15.13 -27.97
C ILE A 547 -6.69 -16.19 -28.69
N ALA A 548 -6.81 -17.47 -28.31
CA ALA A 548 -6.09 -18.55 -29.00
C ALA A 548 -6.40 -18.61 -30.50
N ARG A 549 -7.66 -18.30 -30.86
CA ARG A 549 -8.13 -18.32 -32.25
C ARG A 549 -7.57 -17.20 -33.12
N THR A 550 -7.02 -16.13 -32.53
CA THR A 550 -6.37 -15.05 -33.30
C THR A 550 -4.92 -15.35 -33.66
N THR A 551 -4.32 -16.41 -33.09
CA THR A 551 -2.97 -16.84 -33.44
C THR A 551 -2.91 -17.21 -34.93
N THR A 552 -1.99 -16.60 -35.66
CA THR A 552 -1.71 -16.95 -37.06
C THR A 552 -0.97 -18.29 -37.10
N SER A 553 -1.62 -19.34 -37.60
CA SER A 553 -1.01 -20.66 -37.86
C SER A 553 -0.73 -20.86 -39.35
N ALA A 554 0.23 -21.73 -39.68
CA ALA A 554 0.37 -22.26 -41.04
C ALA A 554 -0.87 -23.11 -41.39
N ALA A 555 -1.19 -23.25 -42.67
CA ALA A 555 -2.16 -24.21 -43.21
C ALA A 555 -3.52 -24.31 -42.48
N ASP A 556 -3.96 -23.24 -41.80
CA ASP A 556 -5.15 -23.22 -40.96
C ASP A 556 -5.17 -24.27 -39.81
N ASP A 557 -4.01 -24.66 -39.27
CA ASP A 557 -3.88 -25.69 -38.20
C ASP A 557 -4.85 -25.48 -37.01
N ILE A 558 -4.96 -24.24 -36.48
CA ILE A 558 -5.89 -23.92 -35.38
C ILE A 558 -7.35 -23.92 -35.88
N PRO A 559 -7.72 -23.21 -36.97
CA PRO A 559 -9.07 -23.28 -37.55
C PRO A 559 -9.58 -24.69 -37.91
N ASN A 560 -8.69 -25.63 -38.25
CA ASN A 560 -9.04 -27.03 -38.53
C ASN A 560 -9.66 -27.75 -37.32
N ILE A 561 -9.43 -27.24 -36.11
CA ILE A 561 -10.05 -27.74 -34.87
C ILE A 561 -11.02 -26.71 -34.30
N LEU A 562 -10.55 -25.50 -34.02
CA LEU A 562 -11.36 -24.42 -33.43
C LEU A 562 -11.86 -23.51 -34.55
N VAL A 563 -12.98 -23.89 -35.18
CA VAL A 563 -13.53 -23.20 -36.36
C VAL A 563 -13.79 -21.72 -36.07
N SER A 564 -14.44 -21.42 -34.95
CA SER A 564 -14.70 -20.05 -34.50
C SER A 564 -14.65 -19.95 -32.97
N ALA A 565 -14.23 -18.80 -32.46
CA ALA A 565 -14.26 -18.48 -31.04
C ALA A 565 -14.43 -16.98 -30.80
N SER A 566 -15.32 -16.64 -29.87
CA SER A 566 -15.59 -15.30 -29.39
C SER A 566 -16.09 -15.38 -27.95
N SER A 567 -16.19 -14.25 -27.24
CA SER A 567 -16.81 -14.25 -25.90
C SER A 567 -18.25 -14.79 -25.89
N ALA A 568 -18.97 -14.69 -27.01
CA ALA A 568 -20.35 -15.15 -27.18
C ALA A 568 -20.48 -16.64 -27.54
N GLY A 569 -19.38 -17.30 -27.92
CA GLY A 569 -19.39 -18.74 -28.15
C GLY A 569 -18.20 -19.29 -28.94
N ILE A 570 -18.06 -20.61 -28.91
CA ILE A 570 -17.08 -21.37 -29.71
C ILE A 570 -17.76 -22.44 -30.57
N THR A 571 -17.10 -22.78 -31.68
CA THR A 571 -17.43 -23.93 -32.52
C THR A 571 -16.17 -24.75 -32.77
N VAL A 572 -16.19 -26.02 -32.35
CA VAL A 572 -15.18 -27.03 -32.65
C VAL A 572 -15.62 -27.81 -33.89
N ALA A 573 -14.67 -28.14 -34.76
CA ALA A 573 -14.92 -28.78 -36.04
C ALA A 573 -15.49 -30.20 -35.88
N ALA A 574 -16.15 -30.70 -36.93
CA ALA A 574 -16.66 -32.07 -36.96
C ALA A 574 -15.51 -33.09 -36.84
N ASN A 575 -15.76 -34.20 -36.17
CA ASN A 575 -14.77 -35.25 -35.86
C ASN A 575 -13.58 -34.77 -35.00
N LYS A 576 -13.73 -33.66 -34.28
CA LYS A 576 -12.75 -33.14 -33.34
C LYS A 576 -13.38 -33.03 -31.94
N GLU A 577 -12.58 -33.22 -30.91
CA GLU A 577 -13.06 -33.26 -29.52
C GLU A 577 -12.70 -31.98 -28.76
N LEU A 578 -13.62 -31.50 -27.92
CA LEU A 578 -13.31 -30.53 -26.86
C LEU A 578 -13.02 -31.30 -25.58
N LEU A 579 -11.81 -31.15 -25.05
CA LEU A 579 -11.38 -31.79 -23.82
C LEU A 579 -11.20 -30.77 -22.70
N VAL A 580 -11.90 -30.95 -21.58
CA VAL A 580 -11.63 -30.22 -20.32
C VAL A 580 -10.62 -30.99 -19.51
N TRP A 581 -9.40 -30.46 -19.38
CA TRP A 581 -8.30 -31.14 -18.71
C TRP A 581 -8.59 -31.43 -17.23
N SER A 582 -8.11 -32.56 -16.71
CA SER A 582 -8.28 -32.92 -15.30
C SER A 582 -7.76 -31.85 -14.34
N GLY A 583 -8.54 -31.54 -13.30
CA GLY A 583 -8.26 -30.46 -12.34
C GLY A 583 -8.49 -29.04 -12.87
N SER A 584 -8.75 -28.86 -14.18
CA SER A 584 -9.07 -27.54 -14.76
C SER A 584 -10.57 -27.29 -14.80
N THR A 585 -10.98 -26.02 -14.69
CA THR A 585 -12.36 -25.60 -14.90
C THR A 585 -12.53 -24.89 -16.24
N PHE A 586 -13.47 -25.33 -17.06
CA PHE A 586 -13.97 -24.57 -18.20
C PHE A 586 -15.31 -23.92 -17.83
N ARG A 587 -15.35 -22.59 -17.87
CA ARG A 587 -16.53 -21.77 -17.61
C ARG A 587 -16.85 -20.96 -18.86
N PRO A 588 -17.59 -21.53 -19.83
CA PRO A 588 -17.95 -20.78 -21.01
C PRO A 588 -18.83 -19.58 -20.64
N GLY A 589 -18.57 -18.44 -21.26
CA GLY A 589 -19.35 -17.20 -21.17
C GLY A 589 -20.45 -17.09 -22.24
N GLY A 590 -20.46 -18.04 -23.18
CA GLY A 590 -21.44 -18.12 -24.27
C GLY A 590 -21.58 -19.55 -24.78
N THR A 591 -22.17 -19.72 -25.96
CA THR A 591 -22.51 -21.02 -26.55
C THR A 591 -21.27 -21.90 -26.79
N VAL A 592 -21.38 -23.21 -26.58
CA VAL A 592 -20.35 -24.17 -26.98
C VAL A 592 -20.96 -25.15 -27.97
N SER A 593 -20.42 -25.22 -29.20
CA SER A 593 -20.75 -26.23 -30.19
C SER A 593 -19.53 -27.11 -30.42
N THR A 594 -19.64 -28.42 -30.21
CA THR A 594 -18.55 -29.37 -30.43
C THR A 594 -19.07 -30.65 -31.07
N HIS A 595 -18.16 -31.42 -31.66
CA HIS A 595 -18.48 -32.79 -32.03
C HIS A 595 -18.51 -33.64 -30.76
N ASP A 596 -17.35 -34.08 -30.29
CA ASP A 596 -17.24 -34.80 -29.03
C ASP A 596 -16.93 -33.83 -27.88
N LEU A 597 -17.43 -34.14 -26.69
CA LEU A 597 -17.15 -33.41 -25.47
C LEU A 597 -16.65 -34.40 -24.42
N ASP A 598 -15.39 -34.27 -24.05
CA ASP A 598 -14.78 -35.00 -22.95
C ASP A 598 -14.47 -34.06 -21.77
N ILE A 599 -14.90 -34.48 -20.58
CA ILE A 599 -14.84 -33.69 -19.36
C ILE A 599 -14.09 -34.48 -18.29
N ASN A 600 -12.76 -34.40 -18.34
CA ASN A 600 -11.86 -34.96 -17.33
C ASN A 600 -11.68 -34.01 -16.11
N GLY A 601 -12.02 -32.72 -16.27
CA GLY A 601 -12.03 -31.69 -15.23
C GLY A 601 -13.45 -31.23 -14.85
N THR A 602 -13.66 -29.91 -14.78
CA THR A 602 -14.97 -29.33 -14.42
C THR A 602 -15.53 -28.43 -15.52
N LEU A 603 -16.73 -28.69 -16.01
CA LEU A 603 -17.47 -27.81 -16.92
C LEU A 603 -18.58 -27.04 -16.17
N THR A 604 -18.46 -25.72 -16.02
CA THR A 604 -19.53 -24.89 -15.44
C THR A 604 -20.14 -23.98 -16.50
N HIS A 605 -21.16 -24.44 -17.22
CA HIS A 605 -21.71 -23.74 -18.39
C HIS A 605 -22.85 -22.76 -18.08
N GLY A 606 -23.34 -22.71 -16.84
CA GLY A 606 -24.34 -21.73 -16.41
C GLY A 606 -25.64 -21.83 -17.23
N GLN A 607 -26.08 -20.72 -17.82
CA GLN A 607 -27.26 -20.67 -18.70
C GLN A 607 -26.93 -20.87 -20.19
N ASN A 608 -25.65 -21.05 -20.54
CA ASN A 608 -25.22 -21.09 -21.93
C ASN A 608 -25.65 -22.38 -22.60
N THR A 609 -25.97 -22.32 -23.90
CA THR A 609 -26.39 -23.50 -24.65
C THR A 609 -25.18 -24.35 -25.05
N LEU A 610 -25.35 -25.67 -25.00
CA LEU A 610 -24.37 -26.65 -25.45
C LEU A 610 -24.93 -27.41 -26.66
N GLY A 611 -24.16 -27.49 -27.75
CA GLY A 611 -24.46 -28.30 -28.92
C GLY A 611 -23.40 -29.38 -29.06
N VAL A 612 -23.81 -30.65 -29.04
CA VAL A 612 -22.89 -31.81 -29.11
C VAL A 612 -23.36 -32.72 -30.24
N SER A 613 -22.57 -32.80 -31.31
CA SER A 613 -22.89 -33.66 -32.46
C SER A 613 -22.28 -35.05 -32.39
N GLY A 614 -21.47 -35.32 -31.39
CA GLY A 614 -20.82 -36.59 -31.09
C GLY A 614 -21.18 -37.10 -29.69
N SER A 615 -20.25 -37.78 -29.05
CA SER A 615 -20.39 -38.36 -27.72
C SER A 615 -20.15 -37.32 -26.61
N TRP A 616 -20.85 -37.51 -25.49
CA TRP A 616 -20.63 -36.78 -24.26
C TRP A 616 -20.03 -37.75 -23.26
N ASP A 617 -18.77 -37.51 -22.89
CA ASP A 617 -18.09 -38.26 -21.85
C ASP A 617 -17.72 -37.32 -20.69
N THR A 618 -17.97 -37.79 -19.48
CA THR A 618 -17.55 -37.10 -18.26
C THR A 618 -16.85 -38.17 -17.44
N ASP A 619 -15.57 -37.97 -17.14
CA ASP A 619 -14.80 -38.97 -16.43
C ASP A 619 -15.44 -39.30 -15.09
N ALA A 620 -15.48 -40.60 -14.77
CA ALA A 620 -16.20 -41.09 -13.60
C ALA A 620 -15.50 -40.79 -12.26
N ILE A 621 -14.23 -40.36 -12.29
CA ILE A 621 -13.41 -40.15 -11.09
C ILE A 621 -13.15 -38.66 -10.88
N TYR A 622 -12.76 -37.94 -11.92
CA TYR A 622 -12.29 -36.56 -11.87
C TYR A 622 -13.22 -35.57 -12.58
N GLY A 623 -14.07 -36.07 -13.48
CA GLY A 623 -14.97 -35.29 -14.31
C GLY A 623 -16.19 -34.77 -13.54
N SER A 624 -16.61 -33.55 -13.85
CA SER A 624 -17.90 -33.00 -13.41
C SER A 624 -18.42 -31.92 -14.34
N PHE A 625 -19.74 -31.76 -14.43
CA PHE A 625 -20.36 -30.64 -15.09
C PHE A 625 -21.57 -30.07 -14.34
N SER A 626 -21.81 -28.77 -14.49
CA SER A 626 -22.97 -28.09 -13.91
C SER A 626 -23.47 -26.93 -14.78
N GLY A 627 -24.78 -26.73 -14.76
CA GLY A 627 -25.45 -25.64 -15.48
C GLY A 627 -26.92 -25.96 -15.74
N THR A 628 -27.68 -24.94 -16.09
CA THR A 628 -29.11 -25.04 -16.41
C THR A 628 -29.40 -24.72 -17.87
N GLY A 629 -28.38 -24.35 -18.65
CA GLY A 629 -28.47 -24.15 -20.09
C GLY A 629 -28.97 -25.39 -20.82
N ALA A 630 -29.49 -25.19 -22.02
CA ALA A 630 -30.01 -26.29 -22.83
C ALA A 630 -28.86 -27.01 -23.54
N THR A 631 -28.81 -28.34 -23.38
CA THR A 631 -27.92 -29.22 -24.13
C THR A 631 -28.69 -29.83 -25.30
N THR A 632 -28.18 -29.66 -26.51
CA THR A 632 -28.76 -30.23 -27.74
C THR A 632 -27.78 -31.22 -28.35
N PHE A 633 -28.21 -32.48 -28.41
CA PHE A 633 -27.52 -33.54 -29.12
C PHE A 633 -28.01 -33.57 -30.57
N THR A 634 -27.08 -33.50 -31.53
CA THR A 634 -27.39 -33.31 -32.96
C THR A 634 -26.81 -34.38 -33.88
N SER A 635 -26.22 -35.45 -33.31
CA SER A 635 -25.52 -36.50 -34.07
C SER A 635 -26.39 -37.12 -35.17
N THR A 636 -25.73 -37.48 -36.27
CA THR A 636 -26.28 -38.32 -37.34
C THR A 636 -25.80 -39.77 -37.25
N GLY A 637 -24.91 -40.06 -36.32
CA GLY A 637 -24.29 -41.36 -36.07
C GLY A 637 -24.73 -42.00 -34.76
N SER A 638 -23.93 -42.98 -34.29
CA SER A 638 -24.15 -43.65 -33.01
C SER A 638 -23.20 -43.10 -31.96
N GLU A 639 -23.76 -42.56 -30.89
CA GLU A 639 -23.05 -41.86 -29.82
C GLU A 639 -23.36 -42.43 -28.44
N THR A 640 -22.52 -42.07 -27.50
CA THR A 640 -22.67 -42.42 -26.09
C THR A 640 -22.79 -41.18 -25.22
N ILE A 641 -23.48 -41.34 -24.09
CA ILE A 641 -23.60 -40.30 -23.07
C ILE A 641 -23.26 -40.91 -21.72
N ARG A 642 -22.21 -40.40 -21.09
CA ARG A 642 -21.85 -40.65 -19.70
C ARG A 642 -21.88 -39.32 -18.95
N SER A 643 -22.72 -39.24 -17.92
CA SER A 643 -22.91 -38.01 -17.14
C SER A 643 -22.16 -38.02 -15.81
N SER A 644 -21.68 -39.18 -15.38
CA SER A 644 -20.98 -39.43 -14.11
C SER A 644 -21.72 -38.93 -12.88
N GLY A 645 -23.05 -38.96 -12.94
CA GLY A 645 -23.95 -38.59 -11.84
C GLY A 645 -24.33 -37.11 -11.79
N ASP A 646 -23.82 -36.29 -12.70
CA ASP A 646 -24.21 -34.89 -12.82
C ASP A 646 -25.51 -34.72 -13.62
N SER A 647 -26.20 -33.61 -13.34
CA SER A 647 -27.51 -33.33 -13.92
C SER A 647 -27.44 -32.33 -15.07
N PHE A 648 -28.13 -32.64 -16.16
CA PHE A 648 -28.39 -31.68 -17.24
C PHE A 648 -29.48 -30.68 -16.89
N GLY A 649 -29.43 -29.50 -17.51
CA GLY A 649 -30.54 -28.56 -17.57
C GLY A 649 -31.67 -29.09 -18.45
N ALA A 650 -32.00 -28.38 -19.54
CA ALA A 650 -32.88 -28.94 -20.57
C ALA A 650 -32.07 -29.77 -21.57
N VAL A 651 -32.63 -30.88 -22.06
CA VAL A 651 -31.98 -31.74 -23.05
C VAL A 651 -32.86 -31.90 -24.28
N THR A 652 -32.28 -31.70 -25.45
CA THR A 652 -32.90 -32.00 -26.75
C THR A 652 -32.05 -32.97 -27.55
N PHE A 653 -32.63 -34.10 -27.93
CA PHE A 653 -32.08 -34.99 -28.95
C PHE A 653 -32.72 -34.65 -30.29
N SER A 654 -31.89 -34.42 -31.30
CA SER A 654 -32.29 -33.96 -32.62
C SER A 654 -31.54 -34.69 -33.71
N HIS A 655 -32.08 -34.66 -34.93
CA HIS A 655 -31.71 -35.47 -36.09
C HIS A 655 -32.33 -36.88 -36.14
N SER A 656 -32.96 -37.21 -37.26
CA SER A 656 -33.68 -38.49 -37.45
C SER A 656 -32.77 -39.71 -37.55
N ALA A 657 -31.50 -39.53 -37.93
CA ALA A 657 -30.51 -40.59 -38.08
C ALA A 657 -29.69 -40.85 -36.80
N GLY A 658 -29.71 -39.92 -35.83
CA GLY A 658 -28.92 -40.03 -34.61
C GLY A 658 -29.36 -41.18 -33.71
N SER A 659 -28.40 -41.80 -33.05
CA SER A 659 -28.61 -42.82 -32.02
C SER A 659 -27.74 -42.52 -30.81
N TRP A 660 -28.33 -42.42 -29.61
CA TRP A 660 -27.62 -42.13 -28.36
C TRP A 660 -27.85 -43.24 -27.36
N THR A 661 -26.78 -43.72 -26.74
CA THR A 661 -26.84 -44.77 -25.71
C THR A 661 -26.32 -44.24 -24.38
N LEU A 662 -27.15 -44.31 -23.33
CA LEU A 662 -26.73 -43.95 -21.98
C LEU A 662 -25.75 -44.98 -21.44
N GLN A 663 -24.63 -44.52 -20.90
CA GLN A 663 -23.60 -45.34 -20.25
C GLN A 663 -23.83 -45.43 -18.74
N ASP A 664 -24.52 -44.45 -18.15
CA ASP A 664 -24.85 -44.38 -16.74
C ASP A 664 -26.24 -43.75 -16.52
N ALA A 665 -26.61 -43.57 -15.24
CA ALA A 665 -27.83 -42.88 -14.87
C ALA A 665 -27.77 -41.42 -15.32
N MET A 666 -28.82 -40.95 -16.01
CA MET A 666 -28.92 -39.60 -16.53
C MET A 666 -30.00 -38.82 -15.79
N ASP A 667 -29.63 -37.66 -15.25
CA ASP A 667 -30.54 -36.75 -14.57
C ASP A 667 -30.78 -35.49 -15.42
N ILE A 668 -32.03 -35.11 -15.60
CA ILE A 668 -32.46 -33.94 -16.37
C ILE A 668 -33.37 -33.08 -15.50
N ASN A 669 -32.86 -31.92 -15.07
CA ASN A 669 -33.60 -31.00 -14.21
C ASN A 669 -34.59 -30.12 -14.98
N GLY A 670 -34.39 -29.97 -16.30
CA GLY A 670 -35.24 -29.20 -17.20
C GLY A 670 -36.14 -30.07 -18.09
N ALA A 671 -36.55 -29.49 -19.23
CA ALA A 671 -37.36 -30.22 -20.21
C ALA A 671 -36.52 -31.27 -20.96
N PHE A 672 -37.11 -32.44 -21.17
CA PHE A 672 -36.55 -33.50 -22.01
C PHE A 672 -37.33 -33.56 -23.34
N THR A 673 -36.62 -33.39 -24.44
CA THR A 673 -37.18 -33.45 -25.79
C THR A 673 -36.43 -34.44 -26.66
N LEU A 674 -37.12 -35.47 -27.15
CA LEU A 674 -36.65 -36.32 -28.23
C LEU A 674 -37.37 -35.91 -29.52
N SER A 675 -36.69 -35.14 -30.37
CA SER A 675 -37.26 -34.53 -31.58
C SER A 675 -37.02 -35.33 -32.86
N GLY A 676 -36.02 -36.22 -32.85
CA GLY A 676 -35.69 -37.18 -33.90
C GLY A 676 -34.71 -38.24 -33.38
N GLY A 677 -34.57 -39.34 -34.10
CA GLY A 677 -33.54 -40.35 -33.82
C GLY A 677 -33.94 -41.37 -32.75
N THR A 678 -32.94 -42.09 -32.22
CA THR A 678 -33.12 -43.16 -31.23
C THR A 678 -32.37 -42.85 -29.93
N LEU A 679 -33.07 -42.75 -28.81
CA LEU A 679 -32.43 -42.74 -27.48
C LEU A 679 -32.58 -44.12 -26.82
N THR A 680 -31.46 -44.74 -26.50
CA THR A 680 -31.39 -46.04 -25.82
C THR A 680 -30.99 -45.86 -24.37
N GLN A 681 -31.95 -46.11 -23.47
CA GLN A 681 -31.76 -46.00 -22.03
C GLN A 681 -30.84 -47.09 -21.45
N GLY A 682 -30.81 -48.27 -22.07
CA GLY A 682 -30.05 -49.41 -21.56
C GLY A 682 -30.55 -49.88 -20.18
N ASN A 683 -29.62 -50.20 -19.28
CA ASN A 683 -29.92 -50.61 -17.90
C ASN A 683 -29.92 -49.43 -16.90
N ASN A 684 -29.85 -48.20 -17.41
CA ASN A 684 -29.63 -47.02 -16.59
C ASN A 684 -30.93 -46.30 -16.21
N THR A 685 -30.88 -45.58 -15.09
CA THR A 685 -31.98 -44.71 -14.65
C THR A 685 -32.00 -43.44 -15.51
N LEU A 686 -33.19 -42.97 -15.89
CA LEU A 686 -33.38 -41.67 -16.54
C LEU A 686 -34.38 -40.87 -15.69
N ASN A 687 -33.89 -39.85 -14.99
CA ASN A 687 -34.73 -38.98 -14.17
C ASN A 687 -35.00 -37.67 -14.93
N VAL A 688 -36.27 -37.27 -15.02
CA VAL A 688 -36.67 -36.02 -15.67
C VAL A 688 -37.60 -35.25 -14.74
N SER A 689 -37.17 -34.08 -14.32
CA SER A 689 -37.93 -33.19 -13.43
C SER A 689 -38.87 -32.24 -14.20
N GLY A 690 -38.59 -31.98 -15.49
CA GLY A 690 -39.39 -31.10 -16.34
C GLY A 690 -40.33 -31.81 -17.33
N ASN A 691 -40.81 -31.06 -18.32
CA ASN A 691 -41.72 -31.58 -19.34
C ASN A 691 -41.01 -32.59 -20.26
N VAL A 692 -41.69 -33.69 -20.56
CA VAL A 692 -41.24 -34.72 -21.50
C VAL A 692 -41.98 -34.59 -22.82
N ARG A 693 -41.25 -34.51 -23.94
CA ARG A 693 -41.80 -34.53 -25.30
C ARG A 693 -41.04 -35.53 -26.17
N ILE A 694 -41.77 -36.45 -26.79
CA ILE A 694 -41.22 -37.35 -27.82
C ILE A 694 -41.98 -37.08 -29.12
N ALA A 695 -41.27 -36.70 -30.18
CA ALA A 695 -41.85 -36.37 -31.47
C ALA A 695 -42.24 -37.61 -32.27
N ALA A 696 -43.22 -37.47 -33.16
CA ALA A 696 -43.52 -38.50 -34.15
C ALA A 696 -42.26 -38.80 -35.00
N GLY A 697 -41.97 -40.08 -35.21
CA GLY A 697 -40.77 -40.53 -35.94
C GLY A 697 -39.50 -40.66 -35.08
N SER A 698 -39.58 -40.42 -33.77
CA SER A 698 -38.48 -40.70 -32.84
C SER A 698 -38.68 -42.02 -32.08
N THR A 699 -37.59 -42.66 -31.68
CA THR A 699 -37.60 -43.94 -30.96
C THR A 699 -36.97 -43.81 -29.58
N PHE A 700 -37.71 -44.13 -28.52
CA PHE A 700 -37.16 -44.26 -27.16
C PHE A 700 -37.11 -45.74 -26.76
N VAL A 701 -35.91 -46.30 -26.64
CA VAL A 701 -35.68 -47.69 -26.24
C VAL A 701 -35.51 -47.75 -24.72
N LYS A 702 -36.61 -48.07 -24.03
CA LYS A 702 -36.67 -48.19 -22.57
C LYS A 702 -35.87 -49.37 -22.03
N SER A 703 -35.51 -49.30 -20.74
CA SER A 703 -34.89 -50.41 -20.02
C SER A 703 -35.76 -51.68 -19.97
N ARG A 704 -35.12 -52.86 -19.97
CA ARG A 704 -35.76 -54.18 -19.85
C ARG A 704 -35.74 -54.78 -18.44
N LEU A 705 -35.10 -54.11 -17.47
CA LEU A 705 -35.05 -54.58 -16.08
C LEU A 705 -36.40 -54.33 -15.39
N LYS A 706 -37.05 -55.41 -14.92
CA LYS A 706 -38.20 -55.33 -14.01
C LYS A 706 -37.68 -55.23 -12.57
N THR A 707 -37.60 -54.04 -11.99
CA THR A 707 -37.40 -53.88 -10.54
C THR A 707 -38.74 -54.04 -9.80
N ARG A 708 -38.76 -54.89 -8.77
CA ARG A 708 -39.91 -55.06 -7.85
C ARG A 708 -39.95 -53.85 -6.90
N GLN A 709 -41.02 -53.04 -6.95
CA GLN A 709 -41.39 -51.92 -6.05
C GLN A 709 -40.29 -50.83 -5.87
N GLU A 710 -40.54 -49.55 -6.17
CA GLU A 710 -41.47 -48.68 -5.48
C GLU A 710 -42.06 -47.57 -6.39
N ARG A 711 -43.26 -47.15 -6.00
CA ARG A 711 -44.12 -46.05 -6.46
C ARG A 711 -43.52 -45.05 -7.47
N MET A 712 -44.00 -45.16 -8.70
CA MET A 712 -44.01 -44.07 -9.68
C MET A 712 -45.03 -43.01 -9.22
N SER A 713 -44.61 -41.98 -8.47
CA SER A 713 -45.43 -40.80 -8.20
C SER A 713 -45.40 -39.88 -9.42
N VAL A 714 -46.24 -40.20 -10.40
CA VAL A 714 -46.57 -39.28 -11.50
C VAL A 714 -47.55 -38.23 -10.97
N SER A 715 -47.04 -37.06 -10.58
CA SER A 715 -47.89 -35.86 -10.41
C SER A 715 -48.09 -35.19 -11.78
N CYS A 716 -48.85 -35.84 -12.67
CA CYS A 716 -49.40 -35.14 -13.83
C CYS A 716 -50.73 -34.49 -13.42
N ARG A 717 -50.77 -33.16 -13.30
CA ARG A 717 -52.03 -32.42 -13.41
C ARG A 717 -52.50 -32.52 -14.86
N TRP A 718 -53.50 -33.34 -15.11
CA TRP A 718 -54.30 -33.27 -16.32
C TRP A 718 -55.27 -32.10 -16.17
N GLU A 719 -55.10 -31.03 -16.94
CA GLU A 719 -56.18 -30.07 -17.19
C GLU A 719 -57.08 -30.63 -18.29
N PRO A 720 -58.38 -30.89 -18.04
CA PRO A 720 -59.30 -31.30 -19.10
C PRO A 720 -59.79 -30.08 -19.86
N VAL A 721 -59.63 -30.12 -21.19
CA VAL A 721 -60.30 -29.22 -22.14
C VAL A 721 -61.82 -29.36 -21.97
N ARG A 722 -62.52 -28.25 -21.70
CA ARG A 722 -63.99 -28.20 -21.66
C ARG A 722 -64.58 -28.20 -23.06
N ILE A 723 -65.44 -29.17 -23.36
CA ILE A 723 -66.45 -29.08 -24.42
C ILE A 723 -67.79 -28.73 -23.76
N PRO A 724 -68.54 -27.71 -24.23
CA PRO A 724 -69.78 -27.30 -23.61
C PRO A 724 -70.97 -28.09 -24.17
N SER A 725 -71.76 -28.72 -23.30
CA SER A 725 -73.15 -29.06 -23.62
C SER A 725 -74.06 -28.79 -22.41
N ARG A 726 -74.90 -27.76 -22.54
CA ARG A 726 -76.11 -27.58 -21.74
C ARG A 726 -77.28 -27.92 -22.65
N PHE A 727 -78.15 -28.85 -22.25
CA PHE A 727 -79.60 -28.67 -22.28
C PHE A 727 -80.25 -29.66 -21.30
N PRO A 728 -81.28 -29.26 -20.52
CA PRO A 728 -81.79 -30.05 -19.40
C PRO A 728 -83.07 -30.80 -19.76
N VAL A 729 -83.28 -31.98 -19.19
CA VAL A 729 -84.61 -32.60 -19.12
C VAL A 729 -84.88 -33.09 -17.71
N ARG A 730 -86.03 -32.65 -17.16
CA ARG A 730 -86.58 -33.07 -15.87
C ARG A 730 -87.03 -34.54 -15.94
N LEU A 731 -86.55 -35.29 -14.95
CA LEU A 731 -87.15 -36.40 -14.18
C LEU A 731 -88.70 -36.54 -14.29
N PRO A 732 -89.32 -37.72 -13.99
CA PRO A 732 -88.93 -38.48 -12.80
C PRO A 732 -89.22 -40.00 -12.72
N GLN A 733 -88.85 -40.52 -11.53
CA GLN A 733 -89.49 -41.60 -10.76
C GLN A 733 -88.88 -43.01 -10.78
N THR A 734 -88.16 -43.26 -9.68
CA THR A 734 -88.32 -44.35 -8.69
C THR A 734 -88.22 -45.81 -9.14
N GLY A 735 -87.23 -46.51 -8.57
CA GLY A 735 -87.49 -47.82 -7.98
C GLY A 735 -86.31 -48.81 -7.97
N TRP A 736 -85.92 -49.21 -6.75
CA TRP A 736 -85.44 -50.56 -6.36
C TRP A 736 -84.04 -51.02 -6.83
N SER A 737 -83.13 -51.22 -5.86
CA SER A 737 -82.67 -52.54 -5.34
C SER A 737 -81.55 -53.16 -6.19
N LEU A 738 -80.29 -53.02 -5.77
CA LEU A 738 -79.51 -54.02 -5.01
C LEU A 738 -78.75 -55.01 -5.93
N VAL A 739 -77.42 -55.01 -5.80
CA VAL A 739 -76.51 -56.16 -5.64
C VAL A 739 -75.20 -56.00 -6.43
N ARG A 740 -74.12 -55.94 -5.64
CA ARG A 740 -72.77 -56.51 -5.76
C ARG A 740 -72.21 -56.93 -7.13
N GLY A 741 -70.91 -56.67 -7.26
CA GLY A 741 -69.96 -57.52 -7.99
C GLY A 741 -68.82 -56.68 -8.56
N MET A 742 -67.76 -56.45 -7.78
CA MET A 742 -66.48 -57.18 -7.89
C MET A 742 -65.65 -56.76 -9.11
N SER A 743 -64.44 -56.26 -8.78
CA SER A 743 -63.15 -56.39 -9.50
C SER A 743 -63.13 -56.13 -11.01
N SER A 744 -62.25 -55.33 -11.56
CA SER A 744 -60.85 -55.05 -11.21
C SER A 744 -60.41 -53.75 -11.88
#